data_AF-A0A9J7ZWK1-F1
#
_entry.id   AF-A0A9J7ZWK1-F1
#
_cell.length_a   1.000
_cell.length_b   1.000
_cell.length_c   1.000
_cell.angle_alpha   90.00
_cell.angle_beta   90.00
_cell.angle_gamma   90.00
#
_symmetry.space_group_name_H-M   'P 1'
#
loop_
_entity.id
_entity.type
_entity.pdbx_description
1 polymer ?
#
loop_
_entity_poly.entity_id
_entity_poly.type
_entity_poly.pdbx_seq_one_letter_code
_entity_poly.pdbx_strand_id
1 'polypeptide(L)'
;MLPTDGVMSFPGQTWEKVLSKVKKAVVFMDDRCSESLHWNGGAALLFEAGARNIKQFSSFEAGGQNEPKAVFVVSTVLKGKTADIIKDIISFSHFQYCVVFTTVPHSIHLLANNVTTDLEGNPVFDQFEEKLCEWMGDMNYTAEVMHAPVVFAPLTQQFHLLPAFSEIFPLLEVDLEAINEKRPEKKRFGSLMDVDMHSLPPELQIQIKSLASALSALFEFIGTREESFSVGPMSRLIAGELASHPQAKNRRKSAPNKASIVFIDRTLDLTGAVGHHGDNLVEKILSVLPQLPGHVTDIQVDMLELTHLKKTADTKGILAPGCLAQNQSATARLLWETMLVAKQKEAVMEVRRQLVEAASKENLPIKMSLGRVTAEQLCSYVQLFRDSWGALESHSGVLQLGLAAAQALRHPALPRWDACLAFERLLLQALGDSDLAEVLKQLLPIIKSSESGTDSSELSVDDLLVLLVYVYSVAKEACPGGADKEKHVEKVENELIGALTLRLTRQTSLSPLLQEITGVSGPEELTVEHTHSVLENMFETLRGVSHARDHLKNFSSVYTPSDGAHQATYRPLLKQVLEEIFHPDRRECPDVEHMSGGLTDLLKTGFSMFMKVTRPHPSDHPLLFLFLVGGVTPSELRLIREVVSTHKSGTQLLQGC
;
A
#
# COMPACT_ATOMS: atom_id res chain seq x y z
N MET A 1 2.18 26.94 12.88
CA MET A 1 1.33 25.96 12.20
C MET A 1 1.19 24.77 13.12
N LEU A 2 -0.03 24.26 13.35
CA LEU A 2 -0.17 23.01 14.09
C LEU A 2 0.45 21.88 13.25
N PRO A 3 1.12 20.89 13.86
CA PRO A 3 1.71 19.78 13.12
C PRO A 3 0.75 19.11 12.14
N THR A 4 -0.52 18.93 12.53
CA THR A 4 -1.56 18.31 11.69
C THR A 4 -1.94 19.13 10.47
N ASP A 5 -2.09 20.45 10.59
CA ASP A 5 -2.28 21.33 9.42
C ASP A 5 -1.07 21.23 8.47
N GLY A 6 0.11 21.10 9.06
CA GLY A 6 1.35 20.89 8.33
C GLY A 6 1.35 19.61 7.53
N VAL A 7 1.02 18.48 8.14
CA VAL A 7 0.94 17.18 7.45
C VAL A 7 -0.01 17.25 6.25
N MET A 8 -1.16 17.93 6.41
CA MET A 8 -2.12 18.10 5.32
C MET A 8 -1.63 18.95 4.16
N SER A 9 -0.89 20.02 4.47
CA SER A 9 -0.36 20.93 3.45
C SER A 9 0.92 20.42 2.78
N PHE A 10 1.66 19.51 3.42
CA PHE A 10 2.97 19.07 2.96
C PHE A 10 2.97 18.47 1.55
N PRO A 11 2.05 17.55 1.18
CA PRO A 11 1.97 17.04 -0.19
C PRO A 11 1.77 18.15 -1.22
N GLY A 12 0.88 19.12 -0.96
CA GLY A 12 0.69 20.28 -1.84
C GLY A 12 1.96 21.11 -1.97
N GLN A 13 2.67 21.34 -0.86
CA GLN A 13 3.91 22.12 -0.85
C GLN A 13 5.06 21.43 -1.60
N THR A 14 5.15 20.09 -1.57
CA THR A 14 6.16 19.38 -2.37
C THR A 14 5.85 19.50 -3.87
N TRP A 15 4.57 19.44 -4.24
CA TRP A 15 4.10 19.67 -5.61
C TRP A 15 4.31 21.11 -6.09
N GLU A 16 4.19 22.13 -5.23
CA GLU A 16 4.45 23.54 -5.59
C GLU A 16 5.83 23.75 -6.23
N LYS A 17 6.84 22.99 -5.80
CA LYS A 17 8.18 23.03 -6.40
C LYS A 17 8.13 22.64 -7.88
N VAL A 18 7.43 21.55 -8.20
CA VAL A 18 7.23 21.08 -9.57
C VAL A 18 6.40 22.09 -10.36
N LEU A 19 5.25 22.51 -9.81
CA LEU A 19 4.33 23.45 -10.44
C LEU A 19 5.01 24.79 -10.81
N SER A 20 5.97 25.25 -10.02
CA SER A 20 6.74 26.46 -10.31
C SER A 20 7.56 26.40 -11.62
N LYS A 21 7.83 25.18 -12.13
CA LYS A 21 8.66 24.94 -13.31
C LYS A 21 7.89 24.48 -14.54
N VAL A 22 6.60 24.13 -14.46
CA VAL A 22 5.87 23.54 -15.61
C VAL A 22 5.35 24.54 -16.65
N LYS A 23 5.40 25.85 -16.36
CA LYS A 23 4.93 26.88 -17.30
C LYS A 23 5.57 26.73 -18.69
N LYS A 24 4.71 26.57 -19.69
CA LYS A 24 4.99 26.32 -21.13
C LYS A 24 5.73 25.00 -21.42
N ALA A 25 5.79 24.06 -20.49
CA ALA A 25 6.50 22.80 -20.65
C ALA A 25 5.58 21.65 -21.08
N VAL A 26 6.17 20.64 -21.71
CA VAL A 26 5.60 19.27 -21.75
C VAL A 26 6.08 18.55 -20.50
N VAL A 27 5.16 17.96 -19.76
CA VAL A 27 5.48 17.24 -18.52
C VAL A 27 5.49 15.74 -18.80
N PHE A 28 6.57 15.05 -18.48
CA PHE A 28 6.70 13.60 -18.57
C PHE A 28 6.76 13.01 -17.16
N MET A 29 5.89 12.05 -16.85
CA MET A 29 5.78 11.51 -15.50
C MET A 29 5.70 9.98 -15.52
N ASP A 30 6.38 9.34 -14.57
CA ASP A 30 6.16 7.93 -14.32
C ASP A 30 4.87 7.69 -13.53
N ASP A 31 4.46 6.43 -13.50
CA ASP A 31 3.17 5.99 -12.95
C ASP A 31 3.06 6.36 -11.46
N ARG A 32 4.14 6.19 -10.67
CA ARG A 32 4.13 6.46 -9.22
C ARG A 32 3.99 7.95 -8.91
N CYS A 33 4.69 8.82 -9.64
CA CYS A 33 4.52 10.26 -9.50
C CYS A 33 3.14 10.72 -9.99
N SER A 34 2.62 10.08 -11.04
CA SER A 34 1.29 10.38 -11.59
C SER A 34 0.18 10.02 -10.60
N GLU A 35 0.28 8.86 -9.96
CA GLU A 35 -0.64 8.42 -8.91
C GLU A 35 -0.57 9.34 -7.67
N SER A 36 0.63 9.76 -7.26
CA SER A 36 0.76 10.78 -6.22
C SER A 36 0.06 12.09 -6.62
N LEU A 37 0.26 12.58 -7.85
CA LEU A 37 -0.41 13.80 -8.34
C LEU A 37 -1.93 13.64 -8.36
N HIS A 38 -2.42 12.47 -8.79
CA HIS A 38 -3.84 12.12 -8.87
C HIS A 38 -4.55 12.37 -7.53
N TRP A 39 -3.97 11.91 -6.43
CA TRP A 39 -4.49 12.16 -5.07
C TRP A 39 -4.28 13.60 -4.56
N ASN A 40 -3.42 14.38 -5.21
CA ASN A 40 -3.06 15.76 -4.81
C ASN A 40 -3.73 16.87 -5.63
N GLY A 41 -4.66 16.56 -6.53
CA GLY A 41 -5.36 17.54 -7.37
C GLY A 41 -5.38 17.17 -8.86
N GLY A 42 -4.58 16.17 -9.23
CA GLY A 42 -4.53 15.60 -10.58
C GLY A 42 -3.91 16.53 -11.62
N ALA A 43 -4.10 16.14 -12.88
CA ALA A 43 -3.54 16.84 -14.04
C ALA A 43 -3.96 18.31 -14.14
N ALA A 44 -5.13 18.69 -13.60
CA ALA A 44 -5.63 20.06 -13.60
C ALA A 44 -4.61 21.05 -13.02
N LEU A 45 -3.93 20.69 -11.92
CA LEU A 45 -2.92 21.54 -11.29
C LEU A 45 -1.76 21.87 -12.23
N LEU A 46 -1.30 20.91 -13.04
CA LEU A 46 -0.22 21.13 -14.00
C LEU A 46 -0.67 22.09 -15.11
N PHE A 47 -1.88 21.91 -15.63
CA PHE A 47 -2.43 22.79 -16.68
C PHE A 47 -2.68 24.21 -16.17
N GLU A 48 -3.21 24.35 -14.96
CA GLU A 48 -3.41 25.65 -14.29
C GLU A 48 -2.06 26.38 -14.04
N ALA A 49 -1.02 25.62 -13.69
CA ALA A 49 0.35 26.14 -13.59
C ALA A 49 1.01 26.44 -14.97
N GLY A 50 0.32 26.15 -16.06
CA GLY A 50 0.68 26.50 -17.42
C GLY A 50 1.45 25.43 -18.19
N ALA A 51 1.39 24.16 -17.77
CA ALA A 51 1.84 23.04 -18.60
C ALA A 51 1.08 23.03 -19.94
N ARG A 52 1.78 22.69 -21.02
CA ARG A 52 1.18 22.57 -22.36
C ARG A 52 0.59 21.20 -22.62
N ASN A 53 1.25 20.17 -22.09
CA ASN A 53 0.90 18.79 -22.32
C ASN A 53 1.46 17.92 -21.19
N ILE A 54 0.86 16.76 -20.99
CA ILE A 54 1.30 15.74 -20.04
C ILE A 54 1.40 14.43 -20.81
N LYS A 55 2.52 13.75 -20.67
CA LYS A 55 2.84 12.51 -21.39
C LYS A 55 3.37 11.46 -20.44
N GLN A 56 3.16 10.20 -20.82
CA GLN A 56 3.76 9.09 -20.10
C GLN A 56 5.29 9.17 -20.19
N PHE A 57 5.96 8.80 -19.11
CA PHE A 57 7.41 8.62 -19.12
C PHE A 57 7.80 7.33 -19.85
N SER A 58 8.08 7.46 -21.15
CA SER A 58 8.34 6.32 -22.06
C SER A 58 9.29 6.73 -23.19
N SER A 59 10.21 5.83 -23.58
CA SER A 59 11.12 6.03 -24.74
C SER A 59 10.38 6.22 -26.07
N PHE A 60 9.08 5.91 -26.13
CA PHE A 60 8.24 6.08 -27.32
C PHE A 60 7.54 7.44 -27.38
N GLU A 61 7.74 8.30 -26.39
CA GLU A 61 7.19 9.65 -26.34
C GLU A 61 8.24 10.71 -26.68
N ALA A 62 7.78 11.87 -27.16
CA ALA A 62 8.62 13.02 -27.50
C ALA A 62 7.84 14.34 -27.40
N GLY A 63 8.54 15.46 -27.26
CA GLY A 63 7.99 16.80 -27.41
C GLY A 63 7.83 17.21 -28.88
N GLY A 64 6.83 18.03 -29.17
CA GLY A 64 6.63 18.61 -30.50
C GLY A 64 7.60 19.75 -30.81
N GLN A 65 7.68 20.12 -32.10
CA GLN A 65 8.59 21.18 -32.59
C GLN A 65 8.42 22.55 -31.90
N ASN A 66 7.20 22.87 -31.46
CA ASN A 66 6.89 24.15 -30.82
C ASN A 66 7.00 24.09 -29.29
N GLU A 67 7.51 23.00 -28.71
CA GLU A 67 7.56 22.73 -27.28
C GLU A 67 9.02 22.70 -26.80
N PRO A 68 9.70 23.86 -26.64
CA PRO A 68 11.13 23.91 -26.36
C PRO A 68 11.48 23.57 -24.90
N LYS A 69 10.49 23.23 -24.06
CA LYS A 69 10.70 22.99 -22.64
C LYS A 69 10.07 21.68 -22.19
N ALA A 70 10.83 20.88 -21.46
CA ALA A 70 10.38 19.66 -20.82
C ALA A 70 10.54 19.73 -19.30
N VAL A 71 9.60 19.12 -18.59
CA VAL A 71 9.72 18.81 -17.16
C VAL A 71 9.53 17.31 -16.99
N PHE A 72 10.51 16.63 -16.43
CA PHE A 72 10.44 15.22 -16.07
C PHE A 72 10.18 15.12 -14.56
N VAL A 73 9.25 14.26 -14.14
CA VAL A 73 8.98 13.96 -12.73
C VAL A 73 9.05 12.45 -12.55
N VAL A 74 10.08 11.97 -11.86
CA VAL A 74 10.40 10.53 -11.76
C VAL A 74 10.62 10.09 -10.32
N SER A 75 10.21 8.87 -10.00
CA SER A 75 10.28 8.28 -8.67
C SER A 75 11.52 7.41 -8.43
N THR A 76 12.41 7.31 -9.40
CA THR A 76 13.58 6.42 -9.38
C THR A 76 14.90 7.19 -9.51
N VAL A 77 16.01 6.50 -9.24
CA VAL A 77 17.35 7.06 -9.41
C VAL A 77 17.61 7.46 -10.87
N LEU A 78 18.30 8.58 -11.09
CA LEU A 78 18.65 9.11 -12.41
C LEU A 78 19.80 8.33 -13.08
N LYS A 79 19.62 7.02 -13.24
CA LYS A 79 20.60 6.06 -13.78
C LYS A 79 19.88 4.89 -14.47
N GLY A 80 20.58 4.19 -15.36
CA GLY A 80 20.05 3.03 -16.07
C GLY A 80 18.80 3.39 -16.86
N LYS A 81 17.75 2.57 -16.75
CA LYS A 81 16.49 2.72 -17.49
C LYS A 81 15.89 4.13 -17.43
N THR A 82 15.93 4.79 -16.28
CA THR A 82 15.39 6.16 -16.14
C THR A 82 16.19 7.17 -16.94
N ALA A 83 17.52 7.09 -16.89
CA ALA A 83 18.39 7.96 -17.68
C ALA A 83 18.24 7.68 -19.18
N ASP A 84 18.11 6.40 -19.57
CA ASP A 84 17.92 5.99 -20.95
C ASP A 84 16.60 6.52 -21.53
N ILE A 85 15.48 6.40 -20.80
CA ILE A 85 14.18 6.96 -21.22
C ILE A 85 14.25 8.48 -21.37
N ILE A 86 14.84 9.20 -20.40
CA ILE A 86 15.01 10.66 -20.50
C ILE A 86 15.82 11.02 -21.75
N LYS A 87 16.92 10.31 -21.99
CA LYS A 87 17.77 10.53 -23.16
C LYS A 87 17.01 10.30 -24.46
N ASP A 88 16.25 9.21 -24.56
CA ASP A 88 15.47 8.88 -25.75
C ASP A 88 14.46 10.00 -26.04
N ILE A 89 13.64 10.38 -25.04
CA ILE A 89 12.66 11.46 -25.15
C ILE A 89 13.33 12.75 -25.63
N ILE A 90 14.46 13.15 -25.02
CA ILE A 90 15.17 14.38 -25.41
C ILE A 90 15.71 14.27 -26.84
N SER A 91 16.31 13.14 -27.20
CA SER A 91 16.93 12.92 -28.51
C SER A 91 15.92 12.96 -29.66
N PHE A 92 14.65 12.61 -29.40
CA PHE A 92 13.56 12.70 -30.36
C PHE A 92 12.76 14.01 -30.28
N SER A 93 13.22 14.98 -29.49
CA SER A 93 12.55 16.25 -29.25
C SER A 93 13.39 17.46 -29.69
N HIS A 94 12.82 18.66 -29.54
CA HIS A 94 13.49 19.94 -29.82
C HIS A 94 13.58 20.81 -28.56
N PHE A 95 13.92 20.20 -27.42
CA PHE A 95 14.03 20.91 -26.16
C PHE A 95 15.29 21.79 -26.11
N GLN A 96 15.13 22.95 -25.49
CA GLN A 96 16.19 23.92 -25.17
C GLN A 96 16.27 24.18 -23.66
N TYR A 97 15.31 23.65 -22.91
CA TYR A 97 15.23 23.75 -21.47
C TYR A 97 14.61 22.48 -20.89
N CYS A 98 15.42 21.67 -20.20
CA CYS A 98 14.97 20.48 -19.50
C CYS A 98 15.06 20.67 -17.99
N VAL A 99 14.00 20.30 -17.27
CA VAL A 99 14.00 20.25 -15.81
C VAL A 99 13.69 18.83 -15.38
N VAL A 100 14.46 18.26 -14.47
CA VAL A 100 14.20 16.93 -13.92
C VAL A 100 13.95 17.03 -12.43
N PHE A 101 12.77 16.63 -12.00
CA PHE A 101 12.45 16.37 -10.60
C PHE A 101 12.56 14.88 -10.33
N THR A 102 13.33 14.52 -9.31
CA THR A 102 13.38 13.15 -8.78
C THR A 102 12.84 13.13 -7.36
N THR A 103 12.08 12.09 -7.00
CA THR A 103 11.68 11.85 -5.61
C THR A 103 12.79 11.23 -4.77
N VAL A 104 13.89 10.80 -5.39
CA VAL A 104 15.02 10.19 -4.70
C VAL A 104 16.02 11.29 -4.32
N PRO A 105 16.37 11.45 -3.04
CA PRO A 105 17.31 12.49 -2.62
C PRO A 105 18.72 12.25 -3.16
N HIS A 106 19.52 13.32 -3.22
CA HIS A 106 20.89 13.27 -3.76
C HIS A 106 21.80 12.29 -3.01
N SER A 107 21.70 12.21 -1.68
CA SER A 107 22.49 11.26 -0.87
C SER A 107 22.28 9.80 -1.28
N ILE A 108 21.09 9.47 -1.78
CA ILE A 108 20.76 8.12 -2.24
C ILE A 108 21.20 7.91 -3.69
N HIS A 109 21.28 8.97 -4.50
CA HIS A 109 21.98 8.92 -5.79
C HIS A 109 23.49 8.69 -5.63
N LEU A 110 24.13 9.24 -4.59
CA LEU A 110 25.52 8.92 -4.25
C LEU A 110 25.67 7.44 -3.90
N LEU A 111 24.78 6.91 -3.05
CA LEU A 111 24.75 5.49 -2.69
C LEU A 111 24.60 4.58 -3.92
N ALA A 112 23.67 4.89 -4.83
CA ALA A 112 23.44 4.14 -6.07
C ALA A 112 24.63 4.19 -7.05
N ASN A 113 25.57 5.11 -6.84
CA ASN A 113 26.84 5.22 -7.56
C ASN A 113 28.04 4.71 -6.76
N ASN A 114 27.80 3.98 -5.67
CA ASN A 114 28.82 3.44 -4.76
C ASN A 114 29.74 4.51 -4.16
N VAL A 115 29.23 5.74 -3.99
CA VAL A 115 29.94 6.84 -3.35
C VAL A 115 29.53 6.88 -1.88
N THR A 116 30.49 6.65 -0.98
CA THR A 116 30.27 6.53 0.46
C THR A 116 30.62 7.79 1.25
N THR A 117 31.17 8.81 0.59
CA THR A 117 31.55 10.08 1.20
C THR A 117 30.45 11.12 1.00
N ASP A 118 30.09 11.84 2.06
CA ASP A 118 29.29 13.07 1.94
C ASP A 118 30.10 14.10 1.14
N LEU A 119 29.61 14.45 -0.05
CA LEU A 119 30.19 15.47 -0.90
C LEU A 119 29.44 16.79 -0.68
N GLU A 120 30.17 17.91 -0.67
CA GLU A 120 29.54 19.22 -0.70
C GLU A 120 28.88 19.47 -2.06
N GLY A 121 27.72 20.14 -2.06
CA GLY A 121 26.94 20.39 -3.27
C GLY A 121 26.12 19.18 -3.72
N ASN A 122 25.66 19.20 -4.98
CA ASN A 122 24.86 18.12 -5.57
C ASN A 122 25.55 17.52 -6.82
N PRO A 123 26.79 17.00 -6.73
CA PRO A 123 27.59 16.64 -7.89
C PRO A 123 26.93 15.65 -8.87
N VAL A 124 26.12 14.70 -8.39
CA VAL A 124 25.37 13.79 -9.27
C VAL A 124 24.29 14.52 -10.06
N PHE A 125 23.64 15.52 -9.47
CA PHE A 125 22.64 16.34 -10.16
C PHE A 125 23.32 17.26 -11.16
N ASP A 126 24.42 17.93 -10.76
CA ASP A 126 25.21 18.78 -11.64
C ASP A 126 25.72 18.00 -12.88
N GLN A 127 26.24 16.78 -12.68
CA GLN A 127 26.66 15.90 -13.79
C GLN A 127 25.49 15.45 -14.67
N PHE A 128 24.29 15.31 -14.11
CA PHE A 128 23.11 14.95 -14.89
C PHE A 128 22.59 16.16 -15.68
N GLU A 129 22.72 17.38 -15.16
CA GLU A 129 22.46 18.63 -15.89
C GLU A 129 23.36 18.76 -17.11
N GLU A 130 24.67 18.47 -16.97
CA GLU A 130 25.61 18.43 -18.11
C GLU A 130 25.15 17.44 -19.18
N LYS A 131 24.76 16.21 -18.79
CA LYS A 131 24.24 15.19 -19.71
C LYS A 131 22.96 15.65 -20.42
N LEU A 132 22.06 16.33 -19.72
CA LEU A 132 20.83 16.86 -20.32
C LEU A 132 21.18 17.86 -21.43
N CYS A 133 22.14 18.76 -21.20
CA CYS A 133 22.61 19.71 -22.21
C CYS A 133 23.28 18.99 -23.40
N GLU A 134 24.10 17.97 -23.14
CA GLU A 134 24.69 17.12 -24.18
C GLU A 134 23.61 16.45 -25.03
N TRP A 135 22.56 15.88 -24.41
CA TRP A 135 21.47 15.20 -25.12
C TRP A 135 20.59 16.15 -25.92
N MET A 136 20.38 17.39 -25.44
CA MET A 136 19.72 18.43 -26.22
C MET A 136 20.58 18.96 -27.38
N GLY A 137 21.89 18.64 -27.39
CA GLY A 137 22.81 18.95 -28.48
C GLY A 137 23.45 20.34 -28.44
N ASP A 138 23.25 21.11 -27.37
CA ASP A 138 23.88 22.42 -27.17
C ASP A 138 24.15 22.68 -25.68
N MET A 139 25.41 22.89 -25.33
CA MET A 139 25.83 23.20 -23.95
C MET A 139 25.38 24.57 -23.45
N ASN A 140 24.88 25.44 -24.33
CA ASN A 140 24.29 26.73 -23.97
C ASN A 140 22.80 26.62 -23.58
N TYR A 141 22.18 25.46 -23.75
CA TYR A 141 20.82 25.22 -23.28
C TYR A 141 20.77 25.10 -21.75
N THR A 142 19.55 25.15 -21.21
CA THR A 142 19.34 25.15 -19.77
C THR A 142 18.93 23.77 -19.29
N ALA A 143 19.62 23.25 -18.28
CA ALA A 143 19.24 22.05 -17.56
C ALA A 143 19.17 22.34 -16.06
N GLU A 144 18.19 21.74 -15.36
CA GLU A 144 18.11 21.77 -13.91
C GLU A 144 17.68 20.41 -13.38
N VAL A 145 18.31 19.94 -12.31
CA VAL A 145 17.97 18.69 -11.64
C VAL A 145 17.71 18.98 -10.16
N MET A 146 16.52 18.61 -9.69
CA MET A 146 16.04 18.93 -8.34
C MET A 146 15.42 17.74 -7.65
N HIS A 147 15.56 17.70 -6.33
CA HIS A 147 14.85 16.75 -5.48
C HIS A 147 13.51 17.35 -4.99
N ALA A 148 12.41 16.62 -5.21
CA ALA A 148 11.11 16.93 -4.64
C ALA A 148 10.41 15.63 -4.18
N PRO A 149 10.12 15.43 -2.88
CA PRO A 149 9.53 14.19 -2.37
C PRO A 149 8.02 14.17 -2.62
N VAL A 150 7.61 14.16 -3.89
CA VAL A 150 6.20 14.08 -4.34
C VAL A 150 5.66 12.66 -4.26
N VAL A 151 5.82 12.01 -3.10
CA VAL A 151 5.49 10.59 -2.87
C VAL A 151 4.25 10.36 -2.01
N PHE A 152 3.71 11.42 -1.39
CA PHE A 152 2.59 11.33 -0.46
C PHE A 152 1.25 11.51 -1.18
N ALA A 153 0.36 10.54 -1.06
CA ALA A 153 -1.02 10.57 -1.57
C ALA A 153 -2.01 10.72 -0.39
N PRO A 154 -2.56 11.93 -0.14
CA PRO A 154 -3.48 12.15 0.98
C PRO A 154 -4.89 11.62 0.66
N LEU A 155 -5.27 10.48 1.24
CA LEU A 155 -6.60 9.88 1.05
C LEU A 155 -7.66 10.54 1.93
N THR A 156 -7.28 10.96 3.13
CA THR A 156 -8.13 11.68 4.08
C THR A 156 -7.28 12.69 4.85
N GLN A 157 -7.90 13.47 5.75
CA GLN A 157 -7.14 14.35 6.63
C GLN A 157 -6.14 13.65 7.57
N GLN A 158 -6.33 12.36 7.82
CA GLN A 158 -5.56 11.60 8.81
C GLN A 158 -4.82 10.42 8.21
N PHE A 159 -4.96 10.18 6.91
CA PHE A 159 -4.42 8.99 6.24
C PHE A 159 -3.75 9.34 4.92
N HIS A 160 -2.49 8.95 4.80
CA HIS A 160 -1.66 9.15 3.62
C HIS A 160 -1.14 7.80 3.15
N LEU A 161 -1.18 7.57 1.83
CA LEU A 161 -0.49 6.46 1.19
C LEU A 161 0.83 6.96 0.61
N LEU A 162 1.80 6.05 0.43
CA LEU A 162 3.02 6.35 -0.30
C LEU A 162 3.21 5.38 -1.48
N PRO A 163 2.50 5.57 -2.61
CA PRO A 163 2.48 4.62 -3.73
C PRO A 163 3.86 4.33 -4.35
N ALA A 164 4.80 5.27 -4.24
CA ALA A 164 6.18 5.09 -4.68
C ALA A 164 6.94 3.98 -3.93
N PHE A 165 6.43 3.54 -2.78
CA PHE A 165 7.02 2.51 -1.93
C PHE A 165 6.16 1.25 -1.83
N SER A 166 5.21 1.03 -2.75
CA SER A 166 4.31 -0.15 -2.71
C SER A 166 5.03 -1.50 -2.76
N GLU A 167 6.26 -1.52 -3.28
CA GLU A 167 7.09 -2.72 -3.38
C GLU A 167 7.82 -3.05 -2.06
N ILE A 168 7.80 -2.15 -1.07
CA ILE A 168 8.38 -2.44 0.24
C ILE A 168 7.43 -3.36 1.00
N PHE A 169 7.75 -4.65 1.01
CA PHE A 169 7.07 -5.65 1.82
C PHE A 169 8.02 -6.21 2.89
N PRO A 170 7.57 -6.46 4.14
CA PRO A 170 8.42 -7.01 5.18
C PRO A 170 8.95 -8.41 4.85
N LEU A 171 10.16 -8.70 5.33
CA LEU A 171 10.84 -9.97 5.07
C LEU A 171 10.21 -11.15 5.85
N LEU A 172 10.36 -12.33 5.29
CA LEU A 172 10.06 -13.64 5.90
C LEU A 172 11.35 -14.46 6.09
N GLU A 173 11.28 -15.59 6.78
CA GLU A 173 12.46 -16.44 7.04
C GLU A 173 13.10 -16.95 5.75
N VAL A 174 12.34 -17.18 4.68
CA VAL A 174 12.87 -17.56 3.37
C VAL A 174 13.81 -16.49 2.79
N ASP A 175 13.56 -15.20 3.06
CA ASP A 175 14.45 -14.12 2.65
C ASP A 175 15.78 -14.14 3.41
N LEU A 176 15.75 -14.60 4.68
CA LEU A 176 16.96 -14.76 5.49
C LEU A 176 17.91 -15.79 4.88
N GLU A 177 17.37 -16.87 4.32
CA GLU A 177 18.15 -17.89 3.61
C GLU A 177 18.87 -17.27 2.41
N ALA A 178 18.14 -16.56 1.54
CA ALA A 178 18.70 -15.86 0.39
C ALA A 178 19.77 -14.81 0.78
N ILE A 179 19.56 -14.09 1.89
CA ILE A 179 20.56 -13.15 2.43
C ILE A 179 21.81 -13.91 2.91
N ASN A 180 21.63 -15.06 3.56
CA ASN A 180 22.72 -15.86 4.12
C ASN A 180 23.52 -16.67 3.08
N GLU A 181 22.94 -16.99 1.92
CA GLU A 181 23.64 -17.66 0.83
C GLU A 181 24.90 -16.91 0.39
N LYS A 182 24.84 -15.58 0.36
CA LYS A 182 25.96 -14.70 -0.03
C LYS A 182 26.98 -14.49 1.09
N ARG A 183 26.77 -15.09 2.28
CA ARG A 183 27.60 -14.86 3.48
C ARG A 183 28.41 -16.11 3.86
N PRO A 184 29.64 -15.95 4.36
CA PRO A 184 30.39 -17.05 4.97
C PRO A 184 29.62 -17.65 6.15
N GLU A 185 29.67 -18.98 6.32
CA GLU A 185 28.90 -19.71 7.35
C GLU A 185 28.97 -19.08 8.75
N LYS A 186 30.17 -18.70 9.20
CA LYS A 186 30.41 -18.10 10.53
C LYS A 186 29.81 -16.69 10.71
N LYS A 187 29.35 -16.06 9.63
CA LYS A 187 28.76 -14.71 9.60
C LYS A 187 27.29 -14.72 9.15
N ARG A 188 26.68 -15.91 9.04
CA ARG A 188 25.25 -16.03 8.77
C ARG A 188 24.45 -15.53 9.96
N PHE A 189 23.34 -14.86 9.65
CA PHE A 189 22.38 -14.39 10.63
C PHE A 189 21.54 -15.57 11.13
N GLY A 190 21.25 -15.59 12.43
CA GLY A 190 20.40 -16.62 13.04
C GLY A 190 18.91 -16.26 12.99
N SER A 191 18.59 -14.97 12.89
CA SER A 191 17.23 -14.45 12.78
C SER A 191 17.18 -13.20 11.91
N LEU A 192 16.00 -12.87 11.37
CA LEU A 192 15.73 -11.58 10.72
C LEU A 192 15.99 -10.38 11.64
N MET A 193 15.90 -10.57 12.97
CA MET A 193 16.23 -9.54 13.95
C MET A 193 17.72 -9.17 13.96
N ASP A 194 18.59 -10.07 13.48
CA ASP A 194 20.03 -9.83 13.39
C ASP A 194 20.44 -9.13 12.09
N VAL A 195 19.54 -9.10 11.09
CA VAL A 195 19.82 -8.51 9.78
C VAL A 195 20.04 -7.00 9.92
N ASP A 196 21.08 -6.50 9.26
CA ASP A 196 21.41 -5.08 9.16
C ASP A 196 21.11 -4.51 7.77
N MET A 197 20.96 -3.20 7.68
CA MET A 197 20.64 -2.49 6.43
C MET A 197 21.62 -2.81 5.29
N HIS A 198 22.91 -2.92 5.59
CA HIS A 198 23.95 -3.15 4.57
C HIS A 198 23.92 -4.57 3.99
N SER A 199 23.24 -5.48 4.65
CA SER A 199 23.09 -6.87 4.23
C SER A 199 21.91 -7.08 3.28
N LEU A 200 21.03 -6.10 3.11
CA LEU A 200 19.90 -6.16 2.19
C LEU A 200 20.34 -5.99 0.73
N PRO A 201 19.53 -6.41 -0.25
CA PRO A 201 19.74 -6.07 -1.66
C PRO A 201 19.83 -4.55 -1.87
N PRO A 202 20.71 -4.04 -2.76
CA PRO A 202 20.90 -2.60 -2.99
C PRO A 202 19.60 -1.86 -3.33
N GLU A 203 18.71 -2.45 -4.10
CA GLU A 203 17.42 -1.89 -4.49
C GLU A 203 16.53 -1.64 -3.27
N LEU A 204 16.46 -2.63 -2.36
CA LEU A 204 15.71 -2.51 -1.11
C LEU A 204 16.33 -1.49 -0.15
N GLN A 205 17.67 -1.41 -0.09
CA GLN A 205 18.37 -0.35 0.66
C GLN A 205 17.98 1.05 0.15
N ILE A 206 17.95 1.24 -1.18
CA ILE A 206 17.54 2.50 -1.80
C ILE A 206 16.10 2.85 -1.44
N GLN A 207 15.18 1.88 -1.52
CA GLN A 207 13.77 2.10 -1.19
C GLN A 207 13.57 2.49 0.28
N ILE A 208 14.14 1.74 1.23
CA ILE A 208 14.01 2.03 2.67
C ILE A 208 14.61 3.40 3.01
N LYS A 209 15.80 3.72 2.50
CA LYS A 209 16.44 5.00 2.78
C LYS A 209 15.70 6.18 2.14
N SER A 210 15.09 5.97 0.96
CA SER A 210 14.25 6.98 0.31
C SER A 210 12.96 7.22 1.10
N LEU A 211 12.31 6.17 1.61
CA LEU A 211 11.16 6.28 2.51
C LEU A 211 11.51 7.06 3.79
N ALA A 212 12.61 6.67 4.46
CA ALA A 212 13.08 7.37 5.65
C ALA A 212 13.40 8.85 5.38
N SER A 213 13.96 9.17 4.20
CA SER A 213 14.21 10.56 3.81
C SER A 213 12.93 11.35 3.55
N ALA A 214 11.94 10.75 2.88
CA ALA A 214 10.64 11.37 2.65
C ALA A 214 9.90 11.67 3.97
N LEU A 215 9.91 10.72 4.91
CA LEU A 215 9.37 10.92 6.26
C LEU A 215 10.16 11.99 7.04
N SER A 216 11.49 11.99 6.94
CA SER A 216 12.33 13.02 7.57
C SER A 216 12.00 14.42 7.04
N ALA A 217 11.76 14.55 5.72
CA ALA A 217 11.37 15.82 5.11
C ALA A 217 10.00 16.31 5.62
N LEU A 218 9.04 15.39 5.81
CA LEU A 218 7.76 15.70 6.44
C LEU A 218 7.97 16.23 7.87
N PHE A 219 8.71 15.51 8.71
CA PHE A 219 8.98 15.92 10.10
C PHE A 219 9.72 17.24 10.20
N GLU A 220 10.65 17.51 9.28
CA GLU A 220 11.33 18.80 9.18
C GLU A 220 10.36 19.93 8.84
N PHE A 221 9.48 19.72 7.84
CA PHE A 221 8.50 20.72 7.45
C PHE A 221 7.55 21.11 8.59
N ILE A 222 7.05 20.13 9.34
CA ILE A 222 6.15 20.39 10.46
C ILE A 222 6.87 20.78 11.76
N GLY A 223 8.20 20.92 11.72
CA GLY A 223 9.02 21.29 12.88
C GLY A 223 8.86 20.33 14.06
N THR A 224 8.83 19.02 13.80
CA THR A 224 8.54 17.99 14.81
C THR A 224 9.72 17.06 15.02
N ARG A 225 10.12 16.87 16.27
CA ARG A 225 11.02 15.78 16.67
C ARG A 225 10.21 14.50 16.80
N GLU A 226 10.56 13.51 16.01
CA GLU A 226 10.03 12.16 16.07
C GLU A 226 10.79 11.27 17.07
N GLU A 227 10.06 10.45 17.81
CA GLU A 227 10.56 9.27 18.54
C GLU A 227 10.08 8.02 17.82
N SER A 228 11.01 7.20 17.34
CA SER A 228 10.72 6.07 16.44
C SER A 228 10.61 4.76 17.21
N PHE A 229 9.56 4.01 16.92
CA PHE A 229 9.29 2.69 17.46
C PHE A 229 9.01 1.70 16.33
N SER A 230 9.26 0.42 16.58
CA SER A 230 9.06 -0.65 15.60
C SER A 230 8.43 -1.90 16.22
N VAL A 231 7.58 -2.56 15.45
CA VAL A 231 7.03 -3.89 15.71
C VAL A 231 7.33 -4.74 14.47
N GLY A 232 8.42 -5.50 14.50
CA GLY A 232 8.85 -6.39 13.42
C GLY A 232 10.23 -6.04 12.82
N PRO A 233 10.88 -7.02 12.14
CA PRO A 233 12.25 -6.87 11.63
C PRO A 233 12.44 -5.77 10.58
N MET A 234 11.55 -5.62 9.60
CA MET A 234 11.67 -4.61 8.55
C MET A 234 11.38 -3.21 9.12
N SER A 235 10.36 -3.11 9.96
CA SER A 235 10.02 -1.90 10.71
C SER A 235 11.18 -1.39 11.55
N ARG A 236 11.94 -2.28 12.19
CA ARG A 236 13.17 -1.92 12.94
C ARG A 236 14.22 -1.28 12.04
N LEU A 237 14.42 -1.81 10.83
CA LEU A 237 15.36 -1.24 9.86
C LEU A 237 14.92 0.14 9.37
N ILE A 238 13.64 0.31 9.02
CA ILE A 238 13.08 1.61 8.58
C ILE A 238 13.14 2.64 9.72
N ALA A 239 12.71 2.26 10.92
CA ALA A 239 12.73 3.12 12.10
C ALA A 239 14.16 3.53 12.48
N GLY A 240 15.13 2.61 12.36
CA GLY A 240 16.55 2.88 12.57
C GLY A 240 17.14 3.87 11.56
N GLU A 241 16.80 3.75 10.28
CA GLU A 241 17.21 4.71 9.25
C GLU A 241 16.61 6.10 9.48
N LEU A 242 15.32 6.19 9.80
CA LEU A 242 14.69 7.46 10.14
C LEU A 242 15.33 8.10 11.37
N ALA A 243 15.55 7.32 12.44
CA ALA A 243 16.14 7.80 13.67
C ALA A 243 17.61 8.23 13.50
N SER A 244 18.36 7.59 12.60
CA SER A 244 19.77 7.91 12.35
C SER A 244 19.98 9.04 11.32
N HIS A 245 18.91 9.43 10.60
CA HIS A 245 18.95 10.46 9.56
C HIS A 245 19.62 11.76 10.05
N PRO A 246 20.52 12.40 9.26
CA PRO A 246 21.25 13.59 9.70
C PRO A 246 20.34 14.72 10.21
N GLN A 247 19.22 14.97 9.53
CA GLN A 247 18.26 16.00 9.92
C GLN A 247 17.53 15.67 11.24
N ALA A 248 17.32 14.39 11.56
CA ALA A 248 16.73 13.99 12.83
C ALA A 248 17.59 14.44 14.02
N LYS A 249 18.93 14.41 13.87
CA LYS A 249 19.87 14.92 14.90
C LYS A 249 19.69 16.41 15.16
N ASN A 250 19.38 17.18 14.11
CA ASN A 250 19.12 18.62 14.23
C ASN A 250 17.76 18.85 14.90
N ARG A 251 16.70 18.17 14.45
CA ARG A 251 15.35 18.27 15.04
C ARG A 251 15.34 17.92 16.52
N ARG A 252 16.12 16.93 16.96
CA ARG A 252 16.25 16.59 18.39
C ARG A 252 16.66 17.75 19.29
N LYS A 253 17.39 18.74 18.75
CA LYS A 253 17.91 19.90 19.48
C LYS A 253 16.98 21.11 19.39
N SER A 254 16.31 21.31 18.25
CA SER A 254 15.65 22.58 17.92
C SER A 254 14.15 22.49 17.64
N ALA A 255 13.59 21.30 17.38
CA ALA A 255 12.20 21.18 16.98
C ALA A 255 11.25 21.55 18.14
N PRO A 256 10.26 22.44 17.91
CA PRO A 256 9.31 22.84 18.93
C PRO A 256 8.29 21.76 19.26
N ASN A 257 7.95 20.90 18.29
CA ASN A 257 6.92 19.88 18.42
C ASN A 257 7.56 18.50 18.66
N LYS A 258 6.78 17.58 19.24
CA LYS A 258 7.19 16.19 19.47
C LYS A 258 6.09 15.23 19.01
N ALA A 259 6.49 14.12 18.41
CA ALA A 259 5.60 13.06 17.99
C ALA A 259 6.26 11.70 18.17
N SER A 260 5.45 10.66 18.33
CA SER A 260 5.90 9.28 18.22
C SER A 260 5.55 8.75 16.84
N ILE A 261 6.39 7.88 16.27
CA ILE A 261 6.06 7.11 15.07
C ILE A 261 6.27 5.63 15.35
N VAL A 262 5.28 4.79 15.05
CA VAL A 262 5.32 3.34 15.25
C VAL A 262 5.20 2.67 13.89
N PHE A 263 6.26 1.97 13.48
CA PHE A 263 6.28 1.13 12.28
C PHE A 263 5.86 -0.30 12.64
N ILE A 264 5.00 -0.92 11.84
CA ILE A 264 4.53 -2.29 12.07
C ILE A 264 4.61 -3.09 10.76
N ASP A 265 5.20 -4.27 10.82
CA ASP A 265 5.33 -5.17 9.68
C ASP A 265 4.01 -5.88 9.37
N ARG A 266 3.54 -5.78 8.12
CA ARG A 266 2.38 -6.50 7.60
C ARG A 266 2.49 -8.03 7.70
N THR A 267 3.69 -8.60 7.55
CA THR A 267 3.88 -10.06 7.67
C THR A 267 3.55 -10.61 9.05
N LEU A 268 3.53 -9.77 10.07
CA LEU A 268 3.11 -10.17 11.42
C LEU A 268 1.59 -10.39 11.51
N ASP A 269 0.80 -9.88 10.57
CA ASP A 269 -0.64 -10.16 10.47
C ASP A 269 -1.16 -9.95 9.04
N LEU A 270 -1.09 -11.02 8.25
CA LEU A 270 -1.71 -11.07 6.92
C LEU A 270 -3.19 -11.46 6.99
N THR A 271 -3.65 -12.06 8.09
CA THR A 271 -5.04 -12.55 8.28
C THR A 271 -6.06 -11.45 8.00
N GLY A 272 -5.80 -10.23 8.49
CA GLY A 272 -6.66 -9.07 8.26
C GLY A 272 -6.71 -8.59 6.80
N ALA A 273 -5.66 -8.86 6.03
CA ALA A 273 -5.54 -8.44 4.63
C ALA A 273 -6.12 -9.47 3.64
N VAL A 274 -5.98 -10.76 3.94
CA VAL A 274 -6.48 -11.85 3.08
C VAL A 274 -7.86 -12.37 3.50
N GLY A 275 -8.32 -12.01 4.69
CA GLY A 275 -9.59 -12.46 5.24
C GLY A 275 -10.80 -11.72 4.70
N HIS A 276 -11.93 -12.41 4.55
CA HIS A 276 -13.18 -11.89 4.00
C HIS A 276 -14.14 -11.34 5.09
N HIS A 277 -13.63 -11.12 6.30
CA HIS A 277 -14.40 -10.73 7.49
C HIS A 277 -14.65 -9.21 7.60
N GLY A 278 -14.09 -8.41 6.70
CA GLY A 278 -14.31 -6.97 6.64
C GLY A 278 -15.75 -6.58 6.30
N ASP A 279 -16.42 -5.88 7.22
CA ASP A 279 -17.74 -5.24 6.98
C ASP A 279 -17.56 -3.80 6.50
N ASN A 280 -16.89 -3.60 5.37
CA ASN A 280 -16.62 -2.28 4.80
C ASN A 280 -16.93 -2.23 3.29
N LEU A 281 -17.52 -1.12 2.83
CA LEU A 281 -17.90 -0.95 1.42
C LEU A 281 -16.68 -0.72 0.52
N VAL A 282 -15.70 0.09 0.95
CA VAL A 282 -14.49 0.39 0.17
C VAL A 282 -13.65 -0.86 0.00
N GLU A 283 -13.56 -1.69 1.02
CA GLU A 283 -12.87 -2.99 0.91
C GLU A 283 -13.45 -3.84 -0.21
N LYS A 284 -14.78 -4.00 -0.26
CA LYS A 284 -15.45 -4.71 -1.36
C LYS A 284 -15.21 -4.05 -2.72
N ILE A 285 -15.17 -2.72 -2.79
CA ILE A 285 -14.87 -1.99 -4.02
C ILE A 285 -13.45 -2.33 -4.50
N LEU A 286 -12.44 -2.21 -3.62
CA LEU A 286 -11.04 -2.47 -3.94
C LEU A 286 -10.79 -3.95 -4.30
N SER A 287 -11.53 -4.88 -3.72
CA SER A 287 -11.36 -6.31 -3.97
C SER A 287 -11.95 -6.79 -5.29
N VAL A 288 -13.00 -6.12 -5.83
CA VAL A 288 -13.75 -6.64 -6.99
C VAL A 288 -13.68 -5.77 -8.23
N LEU A 289 -13.33 -4.49 -8.11
CA LEU A 289 -13.17 -3.59 -9.25
C LEU A 289 -11.71 -3.58 -9.73
N PRO A 290 -11.48 -3.46 -11.05
CA PRO A 290 -10.12 -3.50 -11.59
C PRO A 290 -9.34 -2.24 -11.22
N GLN A 291 -8.02 -2.37 -11.00
CA GLN A 291 -7.13 -1.25 -10.71
C GLN A 291 -7.13 -0.20 -11.82
N LEU A 292 -7.06 1.08 -11.46
CA LEU A 292 -6.86 2.18 -12.41
C LEU A 292 -5.48 2.01 -13.07
N PRO A 293 -5.35 2.08 -14.41
CA PRO A 293 -4.06 1.84 -15.06
C PRO A 293 -2.97 2.79 -14.54
N GLY A 294 -1.79 2.25 -14.25
CA GLY A 294 -0.67 3.00 -13.67
C GLY A 294 -0.85 3.34 -12.18
N HIS A 295 -1.89 2.85 -11.51
CA HIS A 295 -2.14 3.08 -10.09
C HIS A 295 -2.13 1.75 -9.33
N VAL A 296 -1.71 1.79 -8.06
CA VAL A 296 -1.81 0.64 -7.14
C VAL A 296 -2.82 0.85 -6.01
N THR A 297 -3.34 2.07 -5.85
CA THR A 297 -4.21 2.49 -4.75
C THR A 297 -5.62 2.92 -5.17
N ASP A 298 -5.91 2.96 -6.47
CA ASP A 298 -7.20 3.38 -7.03
C ASP A 298 -7.74 2.36 -8.04
N ILE A 299 -9.04 2.43 -8.32
CA ILE A 299 -9.76 1.50 -9.21
C ILE A 299 -10.42 2.23 -10.38
N GLN A 300 -10.77 1.47 -11.41
CA GLN A 300 -11.57 1.95 -12.54
C GLN A 300 -13.04 1.84 -12.19
N VAL A 301 -13.73 2.97 -12.22
CA VAL A 301 -15.19 3.03 -12.15
C VAL A 301 -15.74 3.04 -13.57
N ASP A 302 -16.56 2.05 -13.94
CA ASP A 302 -17.24 2.04 -15.25
C ASP A 302 -18.26 3.20 -15.32
N MET A 303 -18.01 4.16 -16.21
CA MET A 303 -18.83 5.38 -16.36
C MET A 303 -19.99 5.22 -17.33
N LEU A 304 -20.21 4.03 -17.90
CA LEU A 304 -21.20 3.80 -18.95
C LEU A 304 -22.62 4.25 -18.56
N GLU A 305 -23.01 4.03 -17.30
CA GLU A 305 -24.33 4.37 -16.75
C GLU A 305 -24.64 5.89 -16.77
N LEU A 306 -23.63 6.74 -16.97
CA LEU A 306 -23.79 8.19 -17.12
C LEU A 306 -23.94 8.64 -18.58
N THR A 307 -24.06 7.68 -19.51
CA THR A 307 -24.08 7.96 -20.95
C THR A 307 -25.25 7.25 -21.63
N HIS A 308 -25.51 7.61 -22.88
CA HIS A 308 -26.42 6.87 -23.77
C HIS A 308 -25.72 5.78 -24.58
N LEU A 309 -24.42 5.54 -24.33
CA LEU A 309 -23.69 4.50 -25.03
C LEU A 309 -24.22 3.12 -24.62
N LYS A 310 -24.27 2.21 -25.59
CA LYS A 310 -24.61 0.81 -25.34
C LYS A 310 -23.32 0.02 -25.18
N LYS A 311 -23.30 -0.93 -24.25
CA LYS A 311 -22.16 -1.84 -24.09
C LYS A 311 -22.03 -2.74 -25.33
N THR A 312 -21.11 -2.38 -26.22
CA THR A 312 -20.70 -3.18 -27.39
C THR A 312 -19.18 -3.32 -27.42
N ALA A 313 -18.67 -4.27 -28.21
CA ALA A 313 -17.22 -4.42 -28.42
C ALA A 313 -16.59 -3.11 -28.94
N ASP A 314 -17.31 -2.40 -29.82
CA ASP A 314 -16.85 -1.13 -30.42
C ASP A 314 -16.77 0.02 -29.40
N THR A 315 -17.57 -0.03 -28.33
CA THR A 315 -17.54 1.01 -27.28
C THR A 315 -16.46 0.79 -26.20
N LYS A 316 -15.78 -0.36 -26.25
CA LYS A 316 -14.71 -0.67 -25.27
C LYS A 316 -13.55 0.30 -25.47
N GLY A 317 -13.17 1.01 -24.42
CA GLY A 317 -12.08 2.00 -24.46
C GLY A 317 -12.45 3.38 -25.02
N ILE A 318 -13.73 3.63 -25.37
CA ILE A 318 -14.20 4.96 -25.76
C ILE A 318 -14.35 5.86 -24.53
N LEU A 319 -14.88 5.32 -23.43
CA LEU A 319 -15.08 6.06 -22.19
C LEU A 319 -13.84 5.97 -21.31
N ALA A 320 -13.36 7.13 -20.85
CA ALA A 320 -12.39 7.18 -19.77
C ALA A 320 -13.04 6.62 -18.48
N PRO A 321 -12.32 5.79 -17.72
CA PRO A 321 -12.81 5.30 -16.45
C PRO A 321 -12.91 6.45 -15.43
N GLY A 322 -13.85 6.33 -14.50
CA GLY A 322 -13.83 7.12 -13.27
C GLY A 322 -12.89 6.49 -12.23
N CYS A 323 -12.83 7.11 -11.05
CA CYS A 323 -11.89 6.78 -9.99
C CYS A 323 -12.47 7.07 -8.59
N LEU A 324 -11.78 6.60 -7.54
CA LEU A 324 -12.15 6.88 -6.15
C LEU A 324 -11.59 8.20 -5.65
N ALA A 325 -10.47 8.68 -6.20
CA ALA A 325 -9.86 9.93 -5.74
C ALA A 325 -10.82 11.13 -5.88
N GLN A 326 -11.14 11.75 -4.75
CA GLN A 326 -12.00 12.93 -4.68
C GLN A 326 -11.22 14.10 -4.10
N ASN A 327 -10.66 14.97 -4.93
CA ASN A 327 -9.85 16.11 -4.47
C ASN A 327 -10.56 17.47 -4.68
N GLN A 328 -11.49 17.57 -5.62
CA GLN A 328 -12.16 18.83 -6.01
C GLN A 328 -13.42 19.16 -5.19
N SER A 329 -14.24 18.16 -4.84
CA SER A 329 -15.53 18.38 -4.16
C SER A 329 -15.43 18.09 -2.67
N ALA A 330 -15.78 19.07 -1.82
CA ALA A 330 -15.86 18.87 -0.37
C ALA A 330 -16.89 17.80 0.02
N THR A 331 -18.02 17.75 -0.69
CA THR A 331 -19.07 16.74 -0.47
C THR A 331 -18.58 15.34 -0.83
N ALA A 332 -17.91 15.19 -1.98
CA ALA A 332 -17.37 13.89 -2.40
C ALA A 332 -16.25 13.42 -1.46
N ARG A 333 -15.40 14.34 -0.98
CA ARG A 333 -14.38 14.05 0.05
C ARG A 333 -14.98 13.51 1.34
N LEU A 334 -15.99 14.18 1.88
CA LEU A 334 -16.66 13.74 3.11
C LEU A 334 -17.36 12.39 2.92
N LEU A 335 -17.94 12.15 1.74
CA LEU A 335 -18.52 10.84 1.40
C LEU A 335 -17.44 9.77 1.35
N TRP A 336 -16.32 10.02 0.68
CA TRP A 336 -15.17 9.10 0.62
C TRP A 336 -14.62 8.76 2.01
N GLU A 337 -14.37 9.78 2.85
CA GLU A 337 -13.92 9.60 4.23
C GLU A 337 -14.91 8.76 5.05
N THR A 338 -16.22 8.95 4.83
CA THR A 338 -17.25 8.15 5.49
C THR A 338 -17.24 6.71 4.99
N MET A 339 -17.15 6.49 3.68
CA MET A 339 -17.10 5.15 3.09
C MET A 339 -15.89 4.34 3.59
N LEU A 340 -14.73 4.97 3.74
CA LEU A 340 -13.49 4.31 4.19
C LEU A 340 -13.59 3.67 5.57
N VAL A 341 -14.39 4.24 6.47
CA VAL A 341 -14.39 3.86 7.91
C VAL A 341 -15.76 3.50 8.46
N ALA A 342 -16.82 3.60 7.68
CA ALA A 342 -18.16 3.16 8.09
C ALA A 342 -18.36 1.66 7.81
N LYS A 343 -19.36 1.07 8.46
CA LYS A 343 -19.81 -0.28 8.10
C LYS A 343 -20.43 -0.28 6.71
N GLN A 344 -20.41 -1.42 6.01
CA GLN A 344 -20.91 -1.49 4.63
C GLN A 344 -22.34 -0.94 4.51
N LYS A 345 -23.25 -1.34 5.40
CA LYS A 345 -24.64 -0.87 5.39
C LYS A 345 -24.75 0.65 5.55
N GLU A 346 -23.96 1.23 6.45
CA GLU A 346 -23.97 2.67 6.74
C GLU A 346 -23.40 3.46 5.56
N ALA A 347 -22.27 3.01 5.01
CA ALA A 347 -21.65 3.60 3.83
C ALA A 347 -22.62 3.61 2.62
N VAL A 348 -23.30 2.49 2.35
CA VAL A 348 -24.28 2.41 1.25
C VAL A 348 -25.46 3.36 1.47
N MET A 349 -25.94 3.51 2.70
CA MET A 349 -27.01 4.46 3.02
C MET A 349 -26.55 5.91 2.81
N GLU A 350 -25.32 6.24 3.19
CA GLU A 350 -24.75 7.58 2.99
C GLU A 350 -24.54 7.89 1.50
N VAL A 351 -24.04 6.92 0.71
CA VAL A 351 -23.95 7.05 -0.75
C VAL A 351 -25.32 7.37 -1.35
N ARG A 352 -26.36 6.61 -0.98
CA ARG A 352 -27.73 6.89 -1.42
C ARG A 352 -28.17 8.29 -1.03
N ARG A 353 -27.92 8.70 0.22
CA ARG A 353 -28.33 10.01 0.74
C ARG A 353 -27.71 11.14 -0.09
N GLN A 354 -26.41 11.04 -0.36
CA GLN A 354 -25.67 12.04 -1.15
C GLN A 354 -26.13 12.10 -2.61
N LEU A 355 -26.41 10.95 -3.24
CA LEU A 355 -26.96 10.92 -4.61
C LEU A 355 -28.34 11.58 -4.69
N VAL A 356 -29.21 11.31 -3.71
CA VAL A 356 -30.54 11.94 -3.62
C VAL A 356 -30.43 13.45 -3.37
N GLU A 357 -29.52 13.87 -2.48
CA GLU A 357 -29.28 15.28 -2.20
C GLU A 357 -28.74 16.03 -3.44
N ALA A 358 -27.77 15.44 -4.15
CA ALA A 358 -27.25 15.97 -5.40
C ALA A 358 -28.36 16.11 -6.45
N ALA A 359 -29.16 15.06 -6.66
CA ALA A 359 -30.26 15.09 -7.62
C ALA A 359 -31.32 16.14 -7.25
N SER A 360 -31.54 16.34 -5.94
CA SER A 360 -32.51 17.34 -5.45
C SER A 360 -32.03 18.76 -5.69
N LYS A 361 -30.73 19.03 -5.53
CA LYS A 361 -30.13 20.35 -5.82
C LYS A 361 -30.28 20.73 -7.29
N GLU A 362 -30.20 19.73 -8.16
CA GLU A 362 -30.34 19.88 -9.62
C GLU A 362 -31.79 19.82 -10.11
N ASN A 363 -32.77 19.70 -9.21
CA ASN A 363 -34.21 19.56 -9.51
C ASN A 363 -34.53 18.36 -10.44
N LEU A 364 -33.77 17.27 -10.33
CA LEU A 364 -33.96 16.06 -11.13
C LEU A 364 -35.14 15.21 -10.60
N PRO A 365 -35.79 14.39 -11.44
CA PRO A 365 -36.98 13.64 -11.05
C PRO A 365 -36.64 12.41 -10.18
N ILE A 366 -36.58 12.61 -8.87
CA ILE A 366 -36.26 11.55 -7.89
C ILE A 366 -37.48 10.68 -7.60
N LYS A 367 -37.31 9.36 -7.72
CA LYS A 367 -38.28 8.37 -7.24
C LYS A 367 -37.79 7.79 -5.93
N MET A 368 -38.43 8.16 -4.82
CA MET A 368 -38.11 7.62 -3.51
C MET A 368 -38.66 6.20 -3.36
N SER A 369 -37.82 5.26 -2.92
CA SER A 369 -38.28 3.94 -2.49
C SER A 369 -37.87 3.64 -1.04
N LEU A 370 -38.78 3.06 -0.29
CA LEU A 370 -38.57 2.62 1.09
C LEU A 370 -38.00 1.19 1.06
N GLY A 371 -36.94 0.91 1.83
CA GLY A 371 -36.35 -0.43 1.92
C GLY A 371 -34.83 -0.46 1.88
N ARG A 372 -34.27 -1.68 1.76
CA ARG A 372 -32.83 -1.92 1.61
C ARG A 372 -32.33 -1.25 0.33
N VAL A 373 -31.18 -0.58 0.42
CA VAL A 373 -30.52 0.04 -0.73
C VAL A 373 -29.90 -1.05 -1.59
N THR A 374 -30.19 -1.04 -2.89
CA THR A 374 -29.67 -2.01 -3.88
C THR A 374 -28.79 -1.30 -4.92
N ALA A 375 -27.99 -2.07 -5.65
CA ALA A 375 -27.17 -1.56 -6.75
C ALA A 375 -28.03 -0.85 -7.81
N GLU A 376 -29.17 -1.44 -8.19
CA GLU A 376 -30.10 -0.89 -9.19
C GLU A 376 -30.67 0.45 -8.72
N GLN A 377 -30.95 0.57 -7.42
CA GLN A 377 -31.41 1.82 -6.84
C GLN A 377 -30.35 2.92 -6.98
N LEU A 378 -29.09 2.63 -6.62
CA LEU A 378 -27.99 3.60 -6.75
C LEU A 378 -27.80 4.01 -8.23
N CYS A 379 -27.78 3.05 -9.15
CA CYS A 379 -27.72 3.30 -10.59
C CYS A 379 -28.85 4.20 -11.07
N SER A 380 -30.09 3.96 -10.61
CA SER A 380 -31.24 4.75 -11.03
C SER A 380 -31.13 6.23 -10.65
N TYR A 381 -30.48 6.55 -9.52
CA TYR A 381 -30.24 7.94 -9.12
C TYR A 381 -29.08 8.57 -9.92
N VAL A 382 -28.02 7.81 -10.18
CA VAL A 382 -26.89 8.27 -11.00
C VAL A 382 -27.34 8.58 -12.44
N GLN A 383 -28.18 7.72 -13.04
CA GLN A 383 -28.68 7.88 -14.40
C GLN A 383 -29.51 9.15 -14.62
N LEU A 384 -30.03 9.78 -13.55
CA LEU A 384 -30.75 11.05 -13.65
C LEU A 384 -29.88 12.19 -14.22
N PHE A 385 -28.55 12.07 -14.11
CA PHE A 385 -27.60 13.11 -14.50
C PHE A 385 -27.15 13.02 -15.96
N ARG A 386 -27.44 11.91 -16.67
CA ARG A 386 -26.90 11.60 -18.02
C ARG A 386 -27.07 12.70 -19.08
N ASP A 387 -28.10 13.54 -18.91
CA ASP A 387 -28.50 14.58 -19.87
C ASP A 387 -28.11 16.00 -19.39
N SER A 388 -27.50 16.13 -18.21
CA SER A 388 -27.17 17.43 -17.59
C SER A 388 -25.68 17.58 -17.36
N TRP A 389 -24.97 18.12 -18.37
CA TRP A 389 -23.52 18.30 -18.34
C TRP A 389 -23.02 19.13 -17.15
N GLY A 390 -23.69 20.24 -16.82
CA GLY A 390 -23.31 21.06 -15.67
C GLY A 390 -23.47 20.33 -14.33
N ALA A 391 -24.52 19.52 -14.21
CA ALA A 391 -24.73 18.68 -13.02
C ALA A 391 -23.71 17.53 -12.95
N LEU A 392 -23.37 16.93 -14.09
CA LEU A 392 -22.34 15.90 -14.18
C LEU A 392 -20.99 16.44 -13.72
N GLU A 393 -20.58 17.62 -14.19
CA GLU A 393 -19.34 18.28 -13.79
C GLU A 393 -19.36 18.59 -12.29
N SER A 394 -20.44 19.23 -11.81
CA SER A 394 -20.57 19.69 -10.42
C SER A 394 -20.62 18.57 -9.38
N HIS A 395 -21.19 17.40 -9.74
CA HIS A 395 -21.39 16.27 -8.82
C HIS A 395 -20.58 15.02 -9.22
N SER A 396 -19.66 15.14 -10.17
CA SER A 396 -18.86 14.04 -10.74
C SER A 396 -18.29 13.10 -9.69
N GLY A 397 -17.73 13.64 -8.61
CA GLY A 397 -17.16 12.84 -7.54
C GLY A 397 -18.16 11.98 -6.76
N VAL A 398 -19.32 12.54 -6.43
CA VAL A 398 -20.40 11.79 -5.76
C VAL A 398 -20.96 10.71 -6.69
N LEU A 399 -21.09 11.02 -7.98
CA LEU A 399 -21.57 10.08 -8.99
C LEU A 399 -20.59 8.91 -9.19
N GLN A 400 -19.27 9.18 -9.23
CA GLN A 400 -18.23 8.15 -9.34
C GLN A 400 -18.23 7.22 -8.12
N LEU A 401 -18.28 7.77 -6.90
CA LEU A 401 -18.40 6.94 -5.68
C LEU A 401 -19.70 6.14 -5.65
N GLY A 402 -20.80 6.73 -6.13
CA GLY A 402 -22.09 6.06 -6.28
C GLY A 402 -22.04 4.90 -7.27
N LEU A 403 -21.36 5.07 -8.40
CA LEU A 403 -21.14 4.03 -9.40
C LEU A 403 -20.22 2.93 -8.89
N ALA A 404 -19.11 3.27 -8.22
CA ALA A 404 -18.21 2.30 -7.62
C ALA A 404 -18.96 1.39 -6.63
N ALA A 405 -19.76 2.00 -5.74
CA ALA A 405 -20.61 1.27 -4.81
C ALA A 405 -21.63 0.37 -5.53
N ALA A 406 -22.33 0.89 -6.54
CA ALA A 406 -23.31 0.12 -7.30
C ALA A 406 -22.68 -1.05 -8.06
N GLN A 407 -21.51 -0.84 -8.68
CA GLN A 407 -20.78 -1.86 -9.41
C GLN A 407 -20.29 -2.97 -8.48
N ALA A 408 -19.68 -2.62 -7.34
CA ALA A 408 -19.24 -3.59 -6.35
C ALA A 408 -20.42 -4.41 -5.81
N LEU A 409 -21.54 -3.78 -5.45
CA LEU A 409 -22.74 -4.46 -4.92
C LEU A 409 -23.40 -5.46 -5.88
N ARG A 410 -23.20 -5.32 -7.19
CA ARG A 410 -23.71 -6.25 -8.21
C ARG A 410 -22.61 -7.12 -8.83
N HIS A 411 -21.39 -7.07 -8.31
CA HIS A 411 -20.27 -7.80 -8.90
C HIS A 411 -20.46 -9.31 -8.73
N PRO A 412 -20.27 -10.13 -9.78
CA PRO A 412 -20.48 -11.57 -9.72
C PRO A 412 -19.51 -12.31 -8.80
N ALA A 413 -18.44 -11.65 -8.32
CA ALA A 413 -17.52 -12.24 -7.35
C ALA A 413 -18.01 -12.18 -5.89
N LEU A 414 -19.05 -11.39 -5.57
CA LEU A 414 -19.53 -11.28 -4.18
C LEU A 414 -20.07 -12.61 -3.58
N PRO A 415 -20.78 -13.47 -4.33
CA PRO A 415 -21.12 -14.80 -3.82
C PRO A 415 -19.89 -15.64 -3.44
N ARG A 416 -18.78 -15.53 -4.19
CA ARG A 416 -17.51 -16.18 -3.85
C ARG A 416 -16.90 -15.59 -2.58
N TRP A 417 -16.97 -14.26 -2.40
CA TRP A 417 -16.56 -13.60 -1.16
C TRP A 417 -17.28 -14.18 0.06
N ASP A 418 -18.61 -14.34 -0.02
CA ASP A 418 -19.42 -14.90 1.07
C ASP A 418 -19.07 -16.39 1.31
N ALA A 419 -18.74 -17.14 0.26
CA ALA A 419 -18.27 -18.53 0.37
C ALA A 419 -16.90 -18.59 1.08
N CYS A 420 -15.93 -17.76 0.67
CA CYS A 420 -14.62 -17.63 1.33
C CYS A 420 -14.79 -17.32 2.82
N LEU A 421 -15.63 -16.33 3.17
CA LEU A 421 -15.89 -15.99 4.57
C LEU A 421 -16.48 -17.16 5.36
N ALA A 422 -17.37 -17.95 4.76
CA ALA A 422 -17.92 -19.14 5.40
C ALA A 422 -16.84 -20.21 5.63
N PHE A 423 -15.96 -20.44 4.64
CA PHE A 423 -14.82 -21.34 4.76
C PHE A 423 -13.81 -20.88 5.80
N GLU A 424 -13.43 -19.60 5.82
CA GLU A 424 -12.55 -19.02 6.83
C GLU A 424 -13.06 -19.25 8.24
N ARG A 425 -14.36 -19.02 8.49
CA ARG A 425 -14.98 -19.28 9.79
C ARG A 425 -14.88 -20.76 10.18
N LEU A 426 -15.09 -21.67 9.24
CA LEU A 426 -14.99 -23.10 9.46
C LEU A 426 -13.53 -23.51 9.76
N LEU A 427 -12.57 -23.03 8.97
CA LEU A 427 -11.15 -23.30 9.16
C LEU A 427 -10.66 -22.76 10.51
N LEU A 428 -11.09 -21.55 10.88
CA LEU A 428 -10.75 -20.93 12.16
C LEU A 428 -11.30 -21.73 13.36
N GLN A 429 -12.50 -22.30 13.26
CA GLN A 429 -12.99 -23.22 14.29
C GLN A 429 -12.19 -24.52 14.30
N ALA A 430 -11.95 -25.11 13.12
CA ALA A 430 -11.25 -26.40 12.99
C ALA A 430 -9.82 -26.35 13.54
N LEU A 431 -9.14 -25.22 13.42
CA LEU A 431 -7.81 -24.99 14.00
C LEU A 431 -7.79 -25.10 15.54
N GLY A 432 -8.92 -24.86 16.21
CA GLY A 432 -9.04 -25.05 17.66
C GLY A 432 -9.25 -26.51 18.09
N ASP A 433 -9.81 -27.33 17.20
CA ASP A 433 -10.25 -28.70 17.49
C ASP A 433 -9.34 -29.79 16.90
N SER A 434 -8.53 -29.45 15.89
CA SER A 434 -7.72 -30.39 15.09
C SER A 434 -6.28 -29.88 14.91
N ASP A 435 -5.39 -30.73 14.40
CA ASP A 435 -4.07 -30.27 13.96
C ASP A 435 -4.12 -29.62 12.58
N LEU A 436 -3.06 -28.87 12.25
CA LEU A 436 -2.94 -28.16 10.97
C LEU A 436 -3.06 -29.11 9.76
N ALA A 437 -2.52 -30.33 9.86
CA ALA A 437 -2.57 -31.29 8.76
C ALA A 437 -4.01 -31.69 8.44
N GLU A 438 -4.85 -31.93 9.46
CA GLU A 438 -6.27 -32.21 9.27
C GLU A 438 -7.04 -31.00 8.72
N VAL A 439 -6.71 -29.78 9.14
CA VAL A 439 -7.31 -28.56 8.57
C VAL A 439 -6.95 -28.41 7.10
N LEU A 440 -5.68 -28.59 6.75
CA LEU A 440 -5.20 -28.53 5.36
C LEU A 440 -5.82 -29.63 4.48
N LYS A 441 -6.02 -30.84 5.01
CA LYS A 441 -6.71 -31.92 4.27
C LYS A 441 -8.14 -31.55 3.89
N GLN A 442 -8.83 -30.69 4.64
CA GLN A 442 -10.18 -30.24 4.29
C GLN A 442 -10.20 -29.40 2.99
N LEU A 443 -9.05 -28.84 2.58
CA LEU A 443 -8.91 -28.12 1.31
C LEU A 443 -8.73 -29.06 0.11
N LEU A 444 -8.25 -30.30 0.31
CA LEU A 444 -7.98 -31.24 -0.80
C LEU A 444 -9.20 -31.54 -1.67
N PRO A 445 -10.40 -31.85 -1.14
CA PRO A 445 -11.59 -32.09 -1.96
C PRO A 445 -11.98 -30.86 -2.78
N ILE A 446 -11.80 -29.65 -2.23
CA ILE A 446 -12.12 -28.38 -2.87
C ILE A 446 -11.12 -28.10 -4.00
N ILE A 447 -9.83 -28.36 -3.78
CA ILE A 447 -8.81 -28.21 -4.83
C ILE A 447 -9.04 -29.22 -5.95
N LYS A 448 -9.46 -30.45 -5.61
CA LYS A 448 -9.72 -31.52 -6.59
C LYS A 448 -11.06 -31.38 -7.31
N SER A 449 -11.97 -30.53 -6.85
CA SER A 449 -13.21 -30.28 -7.58
C SER A 449 -12.86 -29.68 -8.95
N SER A 450 -13.50 -30.21 -10.00
CA SER A 450 -13.39 -29.61 -11.32
C SER A 450 -14.28 -28.39 -11.35
N GLU A 451 -13.76 -27.26 -11.84
CA GLU A 451 -14.55 -26.08 -12.15
C GLU A 451 -15.70 -26.46 -13.08
N SER A 452 -16.85 -26.78 -12.49
CA SER A 452 -18.08 -26.93 -13.23
C SER A 452 -18.58 -25.51 -13.33
N GLY A 453 -18.35 -24.86 -14.48
CA GLY A 453 -18.61 -23.43 -14.72
C GLY A 453 -20.08 -22.98 -14.57
N THR A 454 -20.88 -23.71 -13.81
CA THR A 454 -22.28 -23.47 -13.47
C THR A 454 -22.48 -22.96 -12.04
N ASP A 455 -21.54 -23.18 -11.10
CA ASP A 455 -21.71 -22.72 -9.71
C ASP A 455 -20.89 -21.45 -9.43
N SER A 456 -21.61 -20.34 -9.22
CA SER A 456 -21.00 -19.04 -8.86
C SER A 456 -20.34 -19.01 -7.48
N SER A 457 -20.45 -20.09 -6.69
CA SER A 457 -19.80 -20.24 -5.39
C SER A 457 -18.51 -21.07 -5.43
N GLU A 458 -18.12 -21.60 -6.60
CA GLU A 458 -16.88 -22.34 -6.72
C GLU A 458 -15.66 -21.42 -6.60
N LEU A 459 -14.72 -21.80 -5.74
CA LEU A 459 -13.50 -21.03 -5.44
C LEU A 459 -12.52 -21.14 -6.61
N SER A 460 -11.96 -20.03 -7.07
CA SER A 460 -10.89 -20.03 -8.08
C SER A 460 -9.55 -20.46 -7.47
N VAL A 461 -8.54 -20.68 -8.31
CA VAL A 461 -7.17 -20.94 -7.81
C VAL A 461 -6.69 -19.77 -6.96
N ASP A 462 -6.91 -18.52 -7.39
CA ASP A 462 -6.61 -17.32 -6.60
C ASP A 462 -7.26 -17.37 -5.20
N ASP A 463 -8.56 -17.68 -5.11
CA ASP A 463 -9.28 -17.80 -3.84
C ASP A 463 -8.65 -18.89 -2.93
N LEU A 464 -8.22 -20.01 -3.50
CA LEU A 464 -7.55 -21.09 -2.77
C LEU A 464 -6.16 -20.68 -2.25
N LEU A 465 -5.38 -19.94 -3.04
CA LEU A 465 -4.09 -19.42 -2.61
C LEU A 465 -4.25 -18.42 -1.47
N VAL A 466 -5.24 -17.53 -1.57
CA VAL A 466 -5.60 -16.57 -0.51
C VAL A 466 -6.03 -17.29 0.77
N LEU A 467 -6.83 -18.36 0.67
CA LEU A 467 -7.21 -19.19 1.82
C LEU A 467 -6.01 -19.91 2.46
N LEU A 468 -5.03 -20.35 1.68
CA LEU A 468 -3.79 -20.92 2.24
C LEU A 468 -3.02 -19.86 3.03
N VAL A 469 -2.87 -18.64 2.49
CA VAL A 469 -2.26 -17.54 3.25
C VAL A 469 -3.05 -17.28 4.54
N TYR A 470 -4.38 -17.26 4.48
CA TYR A 470 -5.22 -17.09 5.67
C TYR A 470 -4.93 -18.16 6.73
N VAL A 471 -4.93 -19.44 6.36
CA VAL A 471 -4.68 -20.56 7.29
C VAL A 471 -3.30 -20.45 7.92
N TYR A 472 -2.23 -20.30 7.13
CA TYR A 472 -0.87 -20.21 7.68
C TYR A 472 -0.68 -18.94 8.52
N SER A 473 -1.43 -17.87 8.25
CA SER A 473 -1.38 -16.64 9.05
C SER A 473 -1.95 -16.79 10.46
N VAL A 474 -2.73 -17.84 10.76
CA VAL A 474 -3.32 -18.09 12.10
C VAL A 474 -2.99 -19.46 12.69
N ALA A 475 -2.44 -20.37 11.89
CA ALA A 475 -2.40 -21.80 12.21
C ALA A 475 -1.45 -22.15 13.34
N LYS A 476 -0.26 -21.55 13.37
CA LYS A 476 0.78 -21.94 14.31
C LYS A 476 0.36 -21.76 15.76
N GLU A 477 -0.38 -20.68 16.04
CA GLU A 477 -0.82 -20.39 17.40
C GLU A 477 -1.99 -21.27 17.85
N ALA A 478 -2.82 -21.68 16.92
CA ALA A 478 -3.92 -22.60 17.20
C ALA A 478 -3.43 -24.05 17.36
N CYS A 479 -2.41 -24.45 16.59
CA CYS A 479 -1.89 -25.81 16.58
C CYS A 479 -0.37 -25.83 16.90
N PRO A 480 0.04 -25.76 18.19
CA PRO A 480 1.45 -25.83 18.54
C PRO A 480 2.08 -27.14 18.05
N GLY A 481 3.22 -26.98 17.36
CA GLY A 481 3.91 -28.03 16.61
C GLY A 481 4.55 -29.13 17.46
N GLY A 482 5.16 -30.07 16.74
CA GLY A 482 5.92 -31.19 17.28
C GLY A 482 6.43 -32.06 16.12
N ALA A 483 7.58 -32.71 16.29
CA ALA A 483 8.29 -33.35 15.18
C ALA A 483 7.45 -34.37 14.37
N ASP A 484 6.56 -35.11 15.03
CA ASP A 484 5.67 -36.07 14.34
C ASP A 484 4.51 -35.37 13.60
N LYS A 485 4.04 -34.22 14.12
CA LYS A 485 3.01 -33.40 13.47
C LYS A 485 3.55 -32.66 12.25
N GLU A 486 4.78 -32.16 12.32
CA GLU A 486 5.44 -31.48 11.20
C GLU A 486 5.59 -32.40 9.99
N LYS A 487 6.03 -33.65 10.19
CA LYS A 487 6.06 -34.66 9.11
C LYS A 487 4.68 -34.93 8.53
N HIS A 488 3.64 -34.88 9.37
CA HIS A 488 2.29 -35.08 8.89
C HIS A 488 1.80 -33.92 8.03
N VAL A 489 2.08 -32.68 8.46
CA VAL A 489 1.82 -31.45 7.70
C VAL A 489 2.54 -31.50 6.35
N GLU A 490 3.84 -31.79 6.33
CA GLU A 490 4.64 -31.88 5.10
C GLU A 490 4.05 -32.89 4.09
N LYS A 491 3.56 -34.04 4.57
CA LYS A 491 2.88 -35.00 3.70
C LYS A 491 1.61 -34.43 3.07
N VAL A 492 0.79 -33.72 3.84
CA VAL A 492 -0.46 -33.10 3.34
C VAL A 492 -0.14 -31.94 2.39
N GLU A 493 0.88 -31.14 2.70
CA GLU A 493 1.37 -30.08 1.81
C GLU A 493 1.76 -30.66 0.44
N ASN A 494 2.51 -31.76 0.40
CA ASN A 494 2.86 -32.43 -0.85
C ASN A 494 1.62 -32.91 -1.63
N GLU A 495 0.59 -33.40 -0.95
CA GLU A 495 -0.69 -33.77 -1.58
C GLU A 495 -1.43 -32.54 -2.15
N LEU A 496 -1.39 -31.40 -1.44
CA LEU A 496 -1.98 -30.13 -1.87
C LEU A 496 -1.22 -29.56 -3.07
N ILE A 497 0.10 -29.55 -3.04
CA ILE A 497 0.98 -29.11 -4.13
C ILE A 497 0.66 -29.91 -5.40
N GLY A 498 0.59 -31.24 -5.31
CA GLY A 498 0.24 -32.08 -6.46
C GLY A 498 -1.16 -31.79 -7.01
N ALA A 499 -2.14 -31.57 -6.12
CA ALA A 499 -3.51 -31.25 -6.52
C ALA A 499 -3.63 -29.86 -7.18
N LEU A 500 -2.96 -28.85 -6.61
CA LEU A 500 -2.91 -27.49 -7.15
C LEU A 500 -2.15 -27.45 -8.48
N THR A 501 -1.05 -28.20 -8.60
CA THR A 501 -0.29 -28.32 -9.85
C THR A 501 -1.19 -28.81 -10.98
N LEU A 502 -1.96 -29.86 -10.72
CA LEU A 502 -2.89 -30.41 -11.71
C LEU A 502 -4.02 -29.43 -12.03
N ARG A 503 -4.52 -28.69 -11.04
CA ARG A 503 -5.59 -27.71 -11.26
C ARG A 503 -5.10 -26.51 -12.07
N LEU A 504 -3.92 -25.98 -11.74
CA LEU A 504 -3.35 -24.81 -12.41
C LEU A 504 -2.98 -25.13 -13.86
N THR A 505 -2.37 -26.29 -14.13
CA THR A 505 -2.00 -26.71 -15.49
C THR A 505 -3.21 -27.02 -16.39
N ARG A 506 -4.42 -27.07 -15.84
CA ARG A 506 -5.68 -27.22 -16.60
C ARG A 506 -6.38 -25.89 -16.88
N GLN A 507 -5.89 -24.78 -16.34
CA GLN A 507 -6.48 -23.47 -16.55
C GLN A 507 -6.36 -23.07 -18.03
N THR A 508 -7.45 -22.58 -18.61
CA THR A 508 -7.48 -22.05 -19.98
C THR A 508 -7.12 -20.56 -20.04
N SER A 509 -7.00 -19.92 -18.89
CA SER A 509 -6.64 -18.51 -18.73
C SER A 509 -5.95 -18.33 -17.38
N LEU A 510 -4.94 -17.46 -17.32
CA LEU A 510 -4.26 -17.11 -16.08
C LEU A 510 -4.71 -15.73 -15.61
N SER A 511 -5.08 -15.64 -14.34
CA SER A 511 -5.27 -14.34 -13.68
C SER A 511 -3.94 -13.60 -13.56
N PRO A 512 -3.95 -12.28 -13.36
CA PRO A 512 -2.72 -11.51 -13.12
C PRO A 512 -1.89 -12.07 -11.97
N LEU A 513 -2.53 -12.50 -10.87
CA LEU A 513 -1.87 -13.12 -9.72
C LEU A 513 -1.11 -14.40 -10.13
N LEU A 514 -1.75 -15.27 -10.91
CA LEU A 514 -1.12 -16.51 -11.36
C LEU A 514 0.03 -16.23 -12.33
N GLN A 515 -0.10 -15.25 -13.23
CA GLN A 515 0.98 -14.82 -14.12
C GLN A 515 2.18 -14.32 -13.32
N GLU A 516 1.95 -13.53 -12.27
CA GLU A 516 3.01 -13.02 -11.39
C GLU A 516 3.71 -14.14 -10.61
N ILE A 517 2.95 -15.03 -9.96
CA ILE A 517 3.51 -16.13 -9.16
C ILE A 517 4.29 -17.13 -10.04
N THR A 518 3.78 -17.43 -11.23
CA THR A 518 4.40 -18.40 -12.14
C THR A 518 5.45 -17.81 -13.07
N GLY A 519 5.48 -16.48 -13.24
CA GLY A 519 6.38 -15.80 -14.18
C GLY A 519 6.10 -16.08 -15.65
N VAL A 520 4.94 -16.66 -16.00
CA VAL A 520 4.55 -16.95 -17.39
C VAL A 520 3.41 -16.06 -17.87
N SER A 521 3.36 -15.78 -19.17
CA SER A 521 2.35 -14.87 -19.74
C SER A 521 1.04 -15.57 -20.10
N GLY A 522 1.07 -16.89 -20.31
CA GLY A 522 -0.08 -17.66 -20.77
C GLY A 522 -0.03 -19.13 -20.33
N PRO A 523 -1.19 -19.82 -20.32
CA PRO A 523 -1.31 -21.20 -19.87
C PRO A 523 -0.49 -22.18 -20.72
N GLU A 524 -0.22 -21.86 -21.98
CA GLU A 524 0.63 -22.65 -22.88
C GLU A 524 2.09 -22.80 -22.43
N GLU A 525 2.58 -21.87 -21.61
CA GLU A 525 3.94 -21.90 -21.03
C GLU A 525 3.99 -22.70 -19.71
N LEU A 526 2.83 -23.05 -19.13
CA LEU A 526 2.76 -23.80 -17.87
C LEU A 526 3.06 -25.29 -18.07
N THR A 527 4.26 -25.70 -17.64
CA THR A 527 4.59 -27.11 -17.51
C THR A 527 4.26 -27.61 -16.10
N VAL A 528 4.02 -28.92 -15.97
CA VAL A 528 3.79 -29.56 -14.66
C VAL A 528 5.00 -29.36 -13.74
N GLU A 529 6.22 -29.51 -14.26
CA GLU A 529 7.46 -29.38 -13.49
C GLU A 529 7.66 -27.95 -12.98
N HIS A 530 7.52 -26.95 -13.86
CA HIS A 530 7.63 -25.54 -13.48
C HIS A 530 6.58 -25.15 -12.44
N THR A 531 5.32 -25.52 -12.70
CA THR A 531 4.20 -25.24 -11.78
C THR A 531 4.42 -25.87 -10.41
N HIS A 532 4.89 -27.12 -10.38
CA HIS A 532 5.15 -27.84 -9.13
C HIS A 532 6.23 -27.14 -8.31
N SER A 533 7.35 -26.76 -8.94
CA SER A 533 8.44 -26.06 -8.27
C SER A 533 8.02 -24.68 -7.74
N VAL A 534 7.21 -23.93 -8.51
CA VAL A 534 6.64 -22.66 -8.04
C VAL A 534 5.77 -22.86 -6.79
N LEU A 535 4.93 -23.90 -6.77
CA LEU A 535 4.09 -24.21 -5.62
C LEU A 535 4.90 -24.72 -4.41
N GLU A 536 5.99 -25.45 -4.61
CA GLU A 536 6.91 -25.83 -3.52
C GLU A 536 7.48 -24.58 -2.83
N ASN A 537 8.03 -23.64 -3.61
CA ASN A 537 8.56 -22.38 -3.09
C ASN A 537 7.47 -21.55 -2.38
N MET A 538 6.24 -21.59 -2.89
CA MET A 538 5.09 -20.94 -2.25
C MET A 538 4.79 -21.54 -0.88
N PHE A 539 4.79 -22.87 -0.75
CA PHE A 539 4.57 -23.54 0.54
C PHE A 539 5.71 -23.28 1.54
N GLU A 540 6.96 -23.15 1.08
CA GLU A 540 8.06 -22.67 1.93
C GLU A 540 7.80 -21.25 2.46
N THR A 541 7.31 -20.37 1.59
CA THR A 541 6.93 -19.00 1.96
C THR A 541 5.77 -19.00 2.98
N LEU A 542 4.75 -19.84 2.78
CA LEU A 542 3.63 -20.01 3.72
C LEU A 542 4.08 -20.47 5.11
N ARG A 543 5.05 -21.40 5.18
CA ARG A 543 5.65 -21.79 6.47
C ARG A 543 6.35 -20.60 7.13
N GLY A 544 7.06 -19.77 6.36
CA GLY A 544 7.63 -18.51 6.87
C GLY A 544 6.58 -17.57 7.48
N VAL A 545 5.40 -17.46 6.86
CA VAL A 545 4.26 -16.69 7.40
C VAL A 545 3.80 -17.23 8.75
N SER A 546 3.64 -18.55 8.89
CA SER A 546 3.27 -19.20 10.16
C SER A 546 4.24 -18.87 11.30
N HIS A 547 5.52 -18.62 11.00
CA HIS A 547 6.58 -18.37 11.97
C HIS A 547 6.85 -16.88 12.21
N ALA A 548 6.18 -15.98 11.50
CA ALA A 548 6.47 -14.55 11.50
C ALA A 548 6.44 -13.92 12.91
N ARG A 549 5.64 -14.47 13.84
CA ARG A 549 5.46 -13.96 15.21
C ARG A 549 6.28 -14.67 16.29
N ASP A 550 7.11 -15.66 15.95
CA ASP A 550 7.86 -16.48 16.92
C ASP A 550 8.75 -15.67 17.89
N HIS A 551 9.25 -14.54 17.41
CA HIS A 551 10.13 -13.66 18.18
C HIS A 551 9.37 -12.71 19.12
N LEU A 552 8.05 -12.57 18.95
CA LEU A 552 7.20 -11.71 19.76
C LEU A 552 6.76 -12.41 21.04
N LYS A 553 6.59 -11.65 22.12
CA LYS A 553 6.22 -12.16 23.44
C LYS A 553 4.74 -11.92 23.74
N ASN A 554 4.33 -10.67 23.69
CA ASN A 554 2.98 -10.20 23.99
C ASN A 554 2.06 -10.30 22.78
N PHE A 555 2.61 -10.12 21.57
CA PHE A 555 1.90 -10.13 20.30
C PHE A 555 2.10 -11.43 19.51
N SER A 556 2.37 -12.53 20.23
CA SER A 556 2.68 -13.84 19.65
C SER A 556 1.47 -14.53 19.02
N SER A 557 0.24 -14.04 19.19
CA SER A 557 -0.96 -14.66 18.63
C SER A 557 -2.02 -13.67 18.18
N VAL A 558 -2.58 -13.94 17.00
CA VAL A 558 -3.80 -13.31 16.46
C VAL A 558 -5.01 -14.24 16.54
N TYR A 559 -4.87 -15.43 17.11
CA TYR A 559 -5.91 -16.42 17.30
C TYR A 559 -6.43 -16.41 18.74
N THR A 560 -7.75 -16.35 18.90
CA THR A 560 -8.42 -16.53 20.20
C THR A 560 -9.24 -17.82 20.17
N PRO A 561 -8.94 -18.81 21.05
CA PRO A 561 -9.66 -20.08 21.08
C PRO A 561 -11.10 -19.94 21.54
N SER A 562 -11.92 -20.94 21.25
CA SER A 562 -13.28 -21.04 21.78
C SER A 562 -13.25 -21.33 23.29
N ASP A 563 -14.21 -20.80 24.03
CA ASP A 563 -14.32 -20.96 25.50
C ASP A 563 -15.63 -21.65 25.93
N GLY A 564 -16.29 -22.35 24.99
CA GLY A 564 -17.59 -23.00 25.19
C GLY A 564 -18.80 -22.05 25.20
N ALA A 565 -18.59 -20.75 25.40
CA ALA A 565 -19.60 -19.71 25.27
C ALA A 565 -19.44 -18.92 23.95
N HIS A 566 -18.21 -18.77 23.48
CA HIS A 566 -17.82 -18.05 22.28
C HIS A 566 -17.08 -18.99 21.32
N GLN A 567 -17.33 -18.79 20.02
CA GLN A 567 -16.57 -19.44 18.95
C GLN A 567 -15.14 -18.88 18.90
N ALA A 568 -14.21 -19.62 18.30
CA ALA A 568 -12.87 -19.11 18.04
C ALA A 568 -12.93 -17.86 17.16
N THR A 569 -12.08 -16.86 17.46
CA THR A 569 -12.09 -15.57 16.76
C THR A 569 -10.70 -15.09 16.40
N TYR A 570 -10.61 -14.37 15.29
CA TYR A 570 -9.42 -13.61 14.92
C TYR A 570 -9.36 -12.31 15.75
N ARG A 571 -8.20 -12.06 16.37
CA ARG A 571 -7.86 -10.84 17.10
C ARG A 571 -6.74 -10.10 16.36
N PRO A 572 -7.06 -9.05 15.57
CA PRO A 572 -6.07 -8.33 14.77
C PRO A 572 -4.87 -7.87 15.58
N LEU A 573 -3.66 -8.09 15.07
CA LEU A 573 -2.41 -7.63 15.70
C LEU A 573 -2.45 -6.13 15.94
N LEU A 574 -2.91 -5.37 14.95
CA LEU A 574 -3.00 -3.92 15.04
C LEU A 574 -3.89 -3.46 16.21
N LYS A 575 -4.98 -4.20 16.49
CA LYS A 575 -5.81 -3.94 17.67
C LYS A 575 -5.01 -4.10 18.95
N GLN A 576 -4.24 -5.18 19.05
CA GLN A 576 -3.42 -5.50 20.22
C GLN A 576 -2.34 -4.43 20.45
N VAL A 577 -1.66 -4.00 19.38
CA VAL A 577 -0.64 -2.94 19.45
C VAL A 577 -1.25 -1.61 19.93
N LEU A 578 -2.42 -1.22 19.39
CA LEU A 578 -3.09 0.02 19.81
C LEU A 578 -3.59 -0.06 21.25
N GLU A 579 -4.18 -1.19 21.67
CA GLU A 579 -4.61 -1.43 23.05
C GLU A 579 -3.44 -1.33 24.03
N GLU A 580 -2.25 -1.84 23.66
CA GLU A 580 -1.04 -1.73 24.47
C GLU A 580 -0.54 -0.27 24.53
N ILE A 581 -0.46 0.44 23.40
CA ILE A 581 -0.02 1.84 23.33
C ILE A 581 -0.91 2.77 24.17
N PHE A 582 -2.23 2.53 24.14
CA PHE A 582 -3.20 3.34 24.87
C PHE A 582 -3.56 2.78 26.25
N HIS A 583 -2.87 1.73 26.71
CA HIS A 583 -3.13 1.14 28.01
C HIS A 583 -2.88 2.18 29.14
N PRO A 584 -3.83 2.39 30.08
CA PRO A 584 -3.70 3.43 31.11
C PRO A 584 -2.45 3.32 31.97
N ASP A 585 -2.04 2.09 32.27
CA ASP A 585 -0.84 1.79 33.07
C ASP A 585 0.49 2.10 32.35
N ARG A 586 0.48 2.37 31.02
CA ARG A 586 1.67 2.58 30.20
C ARG A 586 2.74 1.50 30.43
N ARG A 587 2.33 0.24 30.24
CA ARG A 587 3.19 -0.92 30.50
C ARG A 587 4.32 -0.94 29.50
N GLU A 588 5.46 -1.46 29.94
CA GLU A 588 6.57 -1.69 29.02
C GLU A 588 6.26 -2.94 28.18
N CYS A 589 6.23 -2.78 26.87
CA CYS A 589 6.00 -3.88 25.94
C CYS A 589 7.32 -4.22 25.22
N PRO A 590 7.87 -5.43 25.41
CA PRO A 590 9.14 -5.81 24.79
C PRO A 590 9.06 -5.92 23.27
N ASP A 591 7.85 -6.07 22.71
CA ASP A 591 7.61 -6.21 21.28
C ASP A 591 7.51 -4.85 20.55
N VAL A 592 7.42 -3.74 21.31
CA VAL A 592 7.46 -2.38 20.77
C VAL A 592 8.83 -1.79 21.06
N GLU A 593 9.75 -1.98 20.12
CA GLU A 593 11.14 -1.56 20.28
C GLU A 593 11.29 -0.07 19.99
N HIS A 594 12.02 0.65 20.85
CA HIS A 594 12.36 2.06 20.64
C HIS A 594 13.72 2.18 19.94
N MET A 595 13.76 2.89 18.81
CA MET A 595 14.97 3.09 18.00
C MET A 595 15.62 4.43 18.31
N SER A 596 16.89 4.44 18.75
CA SER A 596 17.61 5.69 19.02
C SER A 596 18.83 5.87 18.11
N GLY A 597 18.85 6.97 17.34
CA GLY A 597 19.95 7.25 16.40
C GLY A 597 21.20 7.85 17.05
N GLY A 598 21.63 7.39 18.23
CA GLY A 598 22.78 7.93 18.96
C GLY A 598 23.60 6.86 19.67
N LEU A 599 24.85 7.19 20.03
CA LEU A 599 25.77 6.38 20.87
C LEU A 599 25.16 5.91 22.21
N THR A 600 23.99 6.44 22.57
CA THR A 600 23.21 6.10 23.75
C THR A 600 22.50 4.75 23.69
N ASP A 601 22.36 4.07 22.55
CA ASP A 601 21.75 2.72 22.56
C ASP A 601 22.62 1.67 23.28
N LEU A 602 23.95 1.75 23.09
CA LEU A 602 24.91 0.91 23.81
C LEU A 602 25.05 1.32 25.29
N LEU A 603 24.93 2.62 25.58
CA LEU A 603 25.05 3.12 26.95
C LEU A 603 23.75 2.98 27.75
N LYS A 604 22.57 3.10 27.15
CA LYS A 604 21.30 2.94 27.88
C LYS A 604 20.99 1.47 28.16
N THR A 605 21.40 0.54 27.30
CA THR A 605 21.29 -0.90 27.61
C THR A 605 22.31 -1.34 28.67
N GLY A 606 23.56 -0.83 28.63
CA GLY A 606 24.62 -1.18 29.59
C GLY A 606 24.60 -0.43 30.93
N PHE A 607 24.22 0.85 30.97
CA PHE A 607 24.15 1.67 32.20
C PHE A 607 22.76 1.71 32.86
N SER A 608 21.71 1.12 32.25
CA SER A 608 20.40 0.99 32.90
C SER A 608 20.45 0.15 34.19
N MET A 609 21.53 -0.58 34.45
CA MET A 609 21.74 -1.27 35.72
C MET A 609 21.99 -0.31 36.89
N PHE A 610 22.33 0.97 36.65
CA PHE A 610 22.72 1.94 37.70
C PHE A 610 21.85 3.20 37.76
N MET A 611 21.00 3.49 36.77
CA MET A 611 20.04 4.59 36.82
C MET A 611 18.67 4.15 36.33
N LYS A 612 17.63 4.46 37.12
CA LYS A 612 16.22 4.23 36.80
C LYS A 612 15.75 5.25 35.77
N VAL A 613 16.21 5.11 34.52
CA VAL A 613 15.80 5.96 33.40
C VAL A 613 14.49 5.40 32.84
N THR A 614 13.43 6.21 32.83
CA THR A 614 12.17 5.84 32.18
C THR A 614 12.41 5.62 30.69
N ARG A 615 12.03 4.45 30.19
CA ARG A 615 12.11 4.15 28.76
C ARG A 615 11.03 4.96 28.01
N PRO A 616 11.33 5.48 26.81
CA PRO A 616 10.33 6.17 25.98
C PRO A 616 9.14 5.25 25.69
N HIS A 617 7.95 5.82 25.68
CA HIS A 617 6.71 5.11 25.40
C HIS A 617 5.98 5.77 24.20
N PRO A 618 5.34 5.00 23.29
CA PRO A 618 4.68 5.58 22.11
C PRO A 618 3.62 6.65 22.45
N SER A 619 2.98 6.57 23.61
CA SER A 619 1.99 7.56 24.09
C SER A 619 2.57 8.72 24.92
N ASP A 620 3.89 8.90 24.96
CA ASP A 620 4.53 10.05 25.62
C ASP A 620 4.29 11.37 24.90
N HIS A 621 3.82 11.34 23.66
CA HIS A 621 3.57 12.50 22.83
C HIS A 621 2.11 12.58 22.36
N PRO A 622 1.56 13.80 22.22
CA PRO A 622 0.17 14.01 21.79
C PRO A 622 -0.03 13.78 20.29
N LEU A 623 1.02 13.57 19.50
CA LEU A 623 0.91 13.21 18.10
C LEU A 623 1.55 11.84 17.91
N LEU A 624 0.78 10.90 17.38
CA LEU A 624 1.21 9.54 17.07
C LEU A 624 1.06 9.33 15.56
N PHE A 625 2.13 8.90 14.92
CA PHE A 625 2.11 8.37 13.56
C PHE A 625 2.13 6.85 13.64
N LEU A 626 1.20 6.20 12.94
CA LEU A 626 1.18 4.76 12.76
C LEU A 626 1.52 4.47 11.31
N PHE A 627 2.60 3.72 11.07
CA PHE A 627 3.07 3.38 9.74
C PHE A 627 3.01 1.86 9.53
N LEU A 628 2.15 1.39 8.61
CA LEU A 628 2.00 -0.03 8.32
C LEU A 628 2.85 -0.42 7.10
N VAL A 629 3.97 -1.10 7.34
CA VAL A 629 4.91 -1.50 6.29
C VAL A 629 4.35 -2.71 5.55
N GLY A 630 4.02 -2.55 4.26
CA GLY A 630 3.35 -3.57 3.44
C GLY A 630 1.85 -3.39 3.29
N GLY A 631 1.29 -2.23 3.71
CA GLY A 631 -0.08 -1.83 3.41
C GLY A 631 -1.09 -1.99 4.56
N VAL A 632 -2.28 -1.44 4.36
CA VAL A 632 -3.40 -1.40 5.31
C VAL A 632 -4.74 -1.62 4.61
N THR A 633 -5.69 -2.26 5.28
CA THR A 633 -7.05 -2.42 4.76
C THR A 633 -8.02 -1.35 5.26
N PRO A 634 -9.13 -1.06 4.53
CA PRO A 634 -10.19 -0.19 5.04
C PRO A 634 -10.78 -0.66 6.38
N SER A 635 -10.91 -1.98 6.60
CA SER A 635 -11.34 -2.51 7.90
C SER A 635 -10.36 -2.21 9.02
N GLU A 636 -9.06 -2.22 8.76
CA GLU A 636 -8.04 -1.79 9.73
C GLU A 636 -8.12 -0.28 10.00
N LEU A 637 -8.37 0.56 8.99
CA LEU A 637 -8.59 2.00 9.19
C LEU A 637 -9.80 2.26 10.12
N ARG A 638 -10.89 1.52 9.90
CA ARG A 638 -12.06 1.56 10.79
C ARG A 638 -11.70 1.12 12.22
N LEU A 639 -11.00 0.00 12.36
CA LEU A 639 -10.54 -0.51 13.66
C LEU A 639 -9.71 0.53 14.41
N ILE A 640 -8.74 1.17 13.72
CA ILE A 640 -7.92 2.23 14.31
C ILE A 640 -8.81 3.35 14.84
N ARG A 641 -9.77 3.85 14.03
CA ARG A 641 -10.70 4.92 14.43
C ARG A 641 -11.54 4.52 15.65
N GLU A 642 -12.05 3.30 15.67
CA GLU A 642 -12.84 2.76 16.80
C GLU A 642 -12.02 2.71 18.10
N VAL A 643 -10.80 2.16 18.05
CA VAL A 643 -9.92 2.06 19.23
C VAL A 643 -9.53 3.44 19.75
N VAL A 644 -9.10 4.35 18.87
CA VAL A 644 -8.68 5.71 19.27
C VAL A 644 -9.85 6.50 19.88
N SER A 645 -11.04 6.42 19.28
CA SER A 645 -12.22 7.13 19.80
C SER A 645 -12.64 6.66 21.20
N THR A 646 -12.42 5.37 21.51
CA THR A 646 -12.77 4.76 22.80
C THR A 646 -11.85 5.23 23.93
N HIS A 647 -10.56 5.43 23.63
CA HIS A 647 -9.56 5.75 24.65
C HIS A 647 -9.55 7.24 25.06
N LYS A 648 -10.33 8.12 24.41
CA LYS A 648 -10.38 9.58 24.66
C LYS A 648 -8.99 10.20 24.87
N SER A 649 -7.97 9.66 24.20
CA SER A 649 -6.62 10.16 24.32
C SER A 649 -6.58 11.56 23.70
N GLY A 650 -5.86 12.49 24.34
CA GLY A 650 -5.50 13.76 23.69
C GLY A 650 -4.53 13.59 22.52
N THR A 651 -4.35 12.34 22.06
CA THR A 651 -3.41 11.92 21.03
C THR A 651 -4.09 11.99 19.66
N GLN A 652 -3.54 12.79 18.76
CA GLN A 652 -3.91 12.81 17.36
C GLN A 652 -3.16 11.68 16.64
N LEU A 653 -3.88 10.88 15.86
CA LEU A 653 -3.30 9.77 15.11
C LEU A 653 -3.26 10.11 13.62
N LEU A 654 -2.09 9.95 13.03
CA LEU A 654 -1.87 10.04 11.59
C LEU A 654 -1.39 8.69 11.07
N GLN A 655 -1.93 8.26 9.95
CA GLN A 655 -1.71 6.93 9.38
C GLN A 655 -0.93 7.07 8.07
N GLY A 656 0.10 6.25 7.94
CA GLY A 656 0.87 6.06 6.72
C GLY A 656 0.96 4.58 6.38
N CYS A 657 1.05 4.24 5.10
CA CYS A 657 1.54 2.93 4.67
C CYS A 657 2.24 3.01 3.32
#